data_AF-A0A7S2KVB9-F1
#
_entry.id   AF-A0A7S2KVB9-F1
#
_cell.length_a   1.000
_cell.length_b   1.000
_cell.length_c   1.000
_cell.angle_alpha   90.00
_cell.angle_beta   90.00
_cell.angle_gamma   90.00
#
_symmetry.space_group_name_H-M   'P 1'
#
loop_
_entity.id
_entity.type
_entity.pdbx_description
1 polymer ?
#
loop_
_entity_poly.entity_id
_entity_poly.type
_entity_poly.pdbx_seq_one_letter_code
_entity_poly.pdbx_strand_id
1 'polypeptide(L)'
;MQQDHFDVSYTEETAGTRLSFHCWPSSRLEATRCVAPMGALYTPLKKLPPACAPPTALQYDPIRCSTATCHAVLNPYCQVDFRTKLWVCPFCLTRNHFPPHYAENISENNLPAELIPQFATCEYELPNVPPAGPPAFVFCIDTCAPVEELTELADSIQQILNLLPEDSLVGLITFGTNVQVHEIGFGGLPKAYVIRGNKEYGTAKVSQLLGCAPVGGGKGGGAPPPPDPPGQQQPNGMPLQQQTYESPGQQVLRRFLLPVSECSMTVESILDDLRKDPWPVPSDKRVARCTGCAMSVATSLLDLALPRSGARVMMFVGGPCTSGPGQIVNRLKTEDMRSHADISRNAEPLHKPACEFYASLARRNHPAAGKKGSSTQAAANASATSAHVVDVFACSLDQVGMLEMAELVEATGGQMVLGDSFGQSVFKESLRRVFRTFEPDVPEDGGKMQMAFGATLEVLTSREFKVSGAIGPVTSLGKKGPNVSDLEVGKGGTNAWSLGGVDPETTVAIYFDISNPGTSPLPEGKRRFIQFLTKYQHANGRTRLRATTLCGPWYNPPPGEGEKRAPPQPGVNGYNGNMEQPSPVKMSFDQEAAAVLLARVAVDRTGSEDVADVLRWVDRSLIRLCSKFADYVPDDPNSFRLAPEFSLFPQFVFHLRRSQFLQLFNSSPDEAAYYRYILNRENTTNSLVMIQPTLLSYSFNGPPQPALLDSQSVRPDTILLLDTFFHVVVFHGETCAAWREQRYHEQEEHAAFRDLLEAPQADAQTIM
;
A
#
# COMPACT_ATOMS: atom_id res chain seq x y z
N MET A 1 -3.16 -13.88 34.39
CA MET A 1 -4.14 -12.78 34.53
C MET A 1 -5.31 -13.13 33.64
N GLN A 2 -6.47 -13.41 34.24
CA GLN A 2 -7.74 -13.42 33.51
C GLN A 2 -8.01 -11.97 33.11
N GLN A 3 -7.83 -11.64 31.84
CA GLN A 3 -8.35 -10.39 31.29
C GLN A 3 -9.81 -10.68 30.91
N ASP A 4 -10.75 -10.06 31.62
CA ASP A 4 -12.20 -10.23 31.37
C ASP A 4 -12.65 -9.65 30.02
N HIS A 5 -11.76 -8.97 29.28
CA HIS A 5 -12.00 -8.49 27.91
C HIS A 5 -10.66 -8.38 27.16
N PHE A 6 -10.59 -8.83 25.90
CA PHE A 6 -9.43 -8.56 25.04
C PHE A 6 -9.53 -7.13 24.52
N ASP A 7 -8.53 -6.30 24.80
CA ASP A 7 -8.40 -5.01 24.12
C ASP A 7 -7.81 -5.24 22.72
N VAL A 8 -8.67 -5.13 21.70
CA VAL A 8 -8.31 -5.38 20.30
C VAL A 8 -7.55 -4.20 19.67
N SER A 9 -7.68 -2.97 20.20
CA SER A 9 -6.93 -1.80 19.69
C SER A 9 -5.52 -1.73 20.25
N TYR A 10 -5.26 -2.37 21.40
CA TYR A 10 -3.94 -2.36 22.04
C TYR A 10 -2.78 -2.72 21.09
N THR A 11 -2.91 -3.79 20.29
CA THR A 11 -1.82 -4.20 19.37
C THR A 11 -1.66 -3.24 18.18
N GLU A 12 -2.71 -2.50 17.85
CA GLU A 12 -2.67 -1.48 16.81
C GLU A 12 -1.88 -0.26 17.28
N GLU A 13 -2.13 0.20 18.49
CA GLU A 13 -1.46 1.35 19.10
C GLU A 13 0.02 1.07 19.41
N THR A 14 0.33 -0.16 19.84
CA THR A 14 1.68 -0.53 20.29
C THR A 14 2.57 -1.15 19.21
N ALA A 15 1.97 -1.74 18.16
CA ALA A 15 2.70 -2.49 17.14
C ALA A 15 2.14 -2.31 15.71
N GLY A 16 1.18 -1.41 15.50
CA GLY A 16 0.59 -1.17 14.18
C GLY A 16 -0.07 -2.41 13.57
N THR A 17 -0.60 -3.32 14.40
CA THR A 17 -1.22 -4.57 13.94
C THR A 17 -2.60 -4.80 14.54
N ARG A 18 -3.57 -5.23 13.72
CA ARG A 18 -4.88 -5.75 14.16
C ARG A 18 -5.05 -7.21 13.74
N LEU A 19 -5.46 -8.08 14.65
CA LEU A 19 -5.59 -9.52 14.41
C LEU A 19 -7.07 -9.92 14.42
N SER A 20 -7.51 -10.71 13.44
CA SER A 20 -8.83 -11.38 13.47
C SER A 20 -9.12 -12.12 14.79
N PHE A 21 -8.12 -12.78 15.38
CA PHE A 21 -8.19 -13.43 16.67
C PHE A 21 -6.92 -13.15 17.49
N HIS A 22 -7.08 -12.67 18.72
CA HIS A 22 -5.97 -12.45 19.66
C HIS A 22 -5.59 -13.70 20.46
N CYS A 23 -6.39 -14.77 20.43
CA CYS A 23 -6.06 -16.09 20.94
C CYS A 23 -6.36 -17.14 19.87
N TRP A 24 -5.38 -18.00 19.57
CA TRP A 24 -5.50 -18.92 18.43
C TRP A 24 -5.79 -20.35 18.89
N PRO A 25 -6.66 -21.09 18.19
CA PRO A 25 -6.82 -22.52 18.45
C PRO A 25 -5.51 -23.26 18.15
N SER A 26 -5.18 -24.26 18.97
CA SER A 26 -3.92 -24.97 18.83
C SER A 26 -3.88 -25.98 17.68
N SER A 27 -5.01 -26.29 17.03
CA SER A 27 -5.10 -27.28 15.95
C SER A 27 -5.67 -26.72 14.66
N ARG A 28 -5.22 -27.28 13.53
CA ARG A 28 -5.73 -26.94 12.18
C ARG A 28 -7.22 -27.15 12.04
N LEU A 29 -7.76 -28.22 12.65
CA LEU A 29 -9.18 -28.55 12.59
C LEU A 29 -10.03 -27.45 13.25
N GLU A 30 -9.67 -27.03 14.46
CA GLU A 30 -10.40 -25.94 15.13
C GLU A 30 -10.20 -24.60 14.43
N ALA A 31 -8.99 -24.30 13.91
CA ALA A 31 -8.76 -23.11 13.11
C ALA A 31 -9.68 -23.04 11.88
N THR A 32 -9.86 -24.16 11.18
CA THR A 32 -10.77 -24.24 10.03
C THR A 32 -12.24 -24.03 10.45
N ARG A 33 -12.61 -24.50 11.65
CA ARG A 33 -13.94 -24.31 12.21
C ARG A 33 -14.21 -22.89 12.69
N CYS A 34 -13.18 -22.06 12.90
CA CYS A 34 -13.38 -20.64 13.17
C CYS A 34 -13.91 -19.86 11.97
N VAL A 35 -13.74 -20.35 10.74
CA VAL A 35 -14.24 -19.79 9.46
C VAL A 35 -13.62 -18.44 9.07
N ALA A 36 -13.59 -17.46 9.98
CA ALA A 36 -12.93 -16.19 9.76
C ALA A 36 -11.42 -16.42 9.51
N PRO A 37 -10.80 -15.69 8.55
CA PRO A 37 -9.40 -15.90 8.22
C PRO A 37 -8.51 -15.62 9.43
N MET A 38 -7.58 -16.53 9.74
CA MET A 38 -6.50 -16.25 10.69
C MET A 38 -5.54 -15.27 10.01
N GLY A 39 -5.67 -13.99 10.34
CA GLY A 39 -4.93 -12.93 9.66
C GLY A 39 -4.62 -11.72 10.53
N ALA A 40 -3.72 -10.90 10.01
CA ALA A 40 -3.26 -9.64 10.58
C ALA A 40 -3.35 -8.52 9.53
N LEU A 41 -3.90 -7.36 9.90
CA LEU A 41 -3.70 -6.10 9.19
C LEU A 41 -2.49 -5.42 9.81
N TYR A 42 -1.43 -5.22 9.04
CA TYR A 42 -0.15 -4.69 9.50
C TYR A 42 0.21 -3.40 8.75
N THR A 43 0.46 -2.33 9.50
CA THR A 43 0.85 -1.02 8.98
C THR A 43 2.36 -0.81 9.25
N PRO A 44 3.26 -1.07 8.28
CA PRO A 44 4.68 -1.17 8.54
C PRO A 44 5.31 0.11 9.05
N LEU A 45 4.83 1.27 8.61
CA LEU A 45 5.35 2.58 8.98
C LEU A 45 4.43 3.35 9.95
N LYS A 46 3.54 2.66 10.68
CA LYS A 46 2.70 3.27 11.72
C LYS A 46 3.54 4.11 12.67
N LYS A 47 3.16 5.37 12.91
CA LYS A 47 3.77 6.19 13.97
C LYS A 47 3.36 5.59 15.32
N LEU A 48 4.34 5.19 16.12
CA LEU A 48 4.10 4.58 17.43
C LEU A 48 4.36 5.59 18.55
N PRO A 49 3.62 5.50 19.67
CA PRO A 49 3.91 6.31 20.85
C PRO A 49 5.33 6.05 21.38
N PRO A 50 6.03 7.05 21.95
CA PRO A 50 7.37 6.88 22.52
C PRO A 50 7.46 5.85 23.66
N ALA A 51 6.31 5.51 24.28
CA ALA A 51 6.24 4.47 25.30
C ALA A 51 6.37 3.05 24.74
N CYS A 52 6.17 2.87 23.43
CA CYS A 52 6.05 1.56 22.77
C CYS A 52 7.17 1.30 21.74
N ALA A 53 7.98 2.30 21.42
CA ALA A 53 9.12 2.17 20.53
C ALA A 53 10.20 3.20 20.91
N PRO A 54 11.48 2.93 20.56
CA PRO A 54 12.53 3.93 20.68
C PRO A 54 12.16 5.24 19.97
N PRO A 55 12.54 6.42 20.51
CA PRO A 55 12.20 7.72 19.93
C PRO A 55 12.95 8.03 18.62
N THR A 56 14.06 7.33 18.37
CA THR A 56 14.87 7.43 17.15
C THR A 56 15.19 6.04 16.63
N ALA A 57 15.60 5.97 15.36
CA ALA A 57 16.12 4.73 14.80
C ALA A 57 17.43 4.33 15.51
N LEU A 58 17.57 3.04 15.81
CA LEU A 58 18.75 2.47 16.43
C LEU A 58 19.91 2.49 15.42
N GLN A 59 20.99 3.19 15.74
CA GLN A 59 22.11 3.48 14.83
C GLN A 59 23.12 2.32 14.73
N TYR A 60 22.61 1.09 14.57
CA TYR A 60 23.41 -0.13 14.46
C TYR A 60 22.63 -1.25 13.76
N ASP A 61 23.34 -2.25 13.25
CA ASP A 61 22.70 -3.40 12.63
C ASP A 61 21.97 -4.29 13.66
N PRO A 62 20.80 -4.83 13.29
CA PRO A 62 20.04 -5.74 14.15
C PRO A 62 20.77 -7.05 14.39
N ILE A 63 20.75 -7.55 15.64
CA ILE A 63 21.28 -8.88 15.97
C ILE A 63 20.32 -9.94 15.43
N ARG A 64 20.85 -10.89 14.65
CA ARG A 64 20.07 -11.97 14.04
C ARG A 64 20.40 -13.33 14.64
N CYS A 65 19.41 -14.23 14.62
CA CYS A 65 19.62 -15.63 14.95
C CYS A 65 20.62 -16.26 13.97
N SER A 66 21.58 -17.02 14.52
CA SER A 66 22.64 -17.69 13.77
C SER A 66 22.15 -18.83 12.88
N THR A 67 20.91 -19.31 13.08
CA THR A 67 20.33 -20.38 12.27
C THR A 67 20.01 -19.86 10.87
N ALA A 68 20.66 -20.46 9.85
CA ALA A 68 20.58 -20.09 8.44
C ALA A 68 19.17 -20.14 7.82
N THR A 69 18.21 -20.83 8.46
CA THR A 69 16.82 -20.90 8.01
C THR A 69 15.87 -20.04 8.85
N CYS A 70 16.36 -19.38 9.90
CA CYS A 70 15.55 -18.58 10.82
C CYS A 70 15.73 -17.08 10.57
N HIS A 71 16.97 -16.57 10.71
CA HIS A 71 17.32 -15.15 10.56
C HIS A 71 16.47 -14.12 11.34
N ALA A 72 15.66 -14.57 12.30
CA ALA A 72 14.87 -13.70 13.17
C ALA A 72 15.76 -12.72 13.92
N VAL A 73 15.27 -11.49 14.05
CA VAL A 73 15.92 -10.40 14.78
C VAL A 73 15.67 -10.58 16.28
N LEU A 74 16.68 -10.26 17.09
CA LEU A 74 16.59 -10.17 18.55
C LEU A 74 15.41 -9.29 18.94
N ASN A 75 14.62 -9.73 19.92
CA ASN A 75 13.38 -9.08 20.29
C ASN A 75 13.07 -9.38 21.77
N PRO A 76 12.10 -8.67 22.40
CA PRO A 76 11.88 -8.77 23.84
C PRO A 76 11.41 -10.15 24.34
N TYR A 77 11.01 -11.04 23.43
CA TYR A 77 10.56 -12.40 23.78
C TYR A 77 11.69 -13.44 23.71
N CYS A 78 12.92 -13.04 23.35
CA CYS A 78 14.09 -13.89 23.45
C CYS A 78 14.44 -14.14 24.93
N GLN A 79 14.66 -15.41 25.30
CA GLN A 79 15.16 -15.72 26.65
C GLN A 79 16.64 -15.41 26.73
N VAL A 80 17.05 -14.62 27.70
CA VAL A 80 18.43 -14.17 27.87
C VAL A 80 19.05 -14.83 29.09
N ASP A 81 20.23 -15.44 28.91
CA ASP A 81 21.09 -15.89 30.01
C ASP A 81 22.21 -14.87 30.20
N PHE A 82 22.06 -14.00 31.19
CA PHE A 82 23.02 -12.93 31.51
C PHE A 82 24.35 -13.45 32.07
N ARG A 83 24.40 -14.71 32.55
CA ARG A 83 25.62 -15.32 33.08
C ARG A 83 26.46 -15.90 31.96
N THR A 84 25.85 -16.67 31.06
CA THR A 84 26.57 -17.28 29.92
C THR A 84 26.64 -16.38 28.69
N LYS A 85 25.97 -15.21 28.73
CA LYS A 85 25.90 -14.25 27.62
C LYS A 85 25.34 -14.89 26.35
N LEU A 86 24.27 -15.67 26.53
CA LEU A 86 23.54 -16.35 25.46
C LEU A 86 22.10 -15.86 25.40
N TRP A 87 21.48 -16.01 24.23
CA TRP A 87 20.03 -15.81 24.07
C TRP A 87 19.40 -16.92 23.24
N VAL A 88 18.15 -17.25 23.55
CA VAL A 88 17.37 -18.29 22.88
C VAL A 88 16.36 -17.62 21.95
N CYS A 89 16.44 -17.94 20.66
CA CYS A 89 15.49 -17.43 19.68
C CYS A 89 14.09 -18.07 19.88
N PRO A 90 13.00 -17.29 19.99
CA PRO A 90 11.66 -17.84 20.26
C PRO A 90 11.07 -18.61 19.08
N PHE A 91 11.60 -18.40 17.86
CA PHE A 91 11.11 -19.03 16.63
C PHE A 91 11.70 -20.43 16.41
N CYS A 92 13.02 -20.57 16.55
CA CYS A 92 13.73 -21.81 16.25
C CYS A 92 14.29 -22.53 17.49
N LEU A 93 14.26 -21.88 18.66
CA LEU A 93 14.80 -22.35 19.94
C LEU A 93 16.33 -22.55 19.97
N THR A 94 17.04 -22.10 18.93
CA THR A 94 18.51 -22.11 18.90
C THR A 94 19.06 -21.13 19.93
N ARG A 95 20.10 -21.58 20.65
CA ARG A 95 20.94 -20.74 21.52
C ARG A 95 21.97 -20.00 20.68
N ASN A 96 22.07 -18.70 20.87
CA ASN A 96 22.95 -17.81 20.12
C ASN A 96 23.85 -17.06 21.10
N HIS A 97 25.09 -16.79 20.69
CA HIS A 97 25.99 -15.91 21.43
C HIS A 97 25.64 -14.46 21.16
N PHE A 98 25.75 -13.60 22.19
CA PHE A 98 25.77 -12.16 21.95
C PHE A 98 27.09 -11.75 21.28
N PRO A 99 27.08 -10.73 20.41
CA PRO A 99 28.30 -10.07 19.97
C PRO A 99 29.10 -9.52 21.16
N PRO A 100 30.45 -9.39 21.05
CA PRO A 100 31.30 -8.95 22.17
C PRO A 100 30.83 -7.66 22.85
N HIS A 101 30.48 -6.64 22.06
CA HIS A 101 30.03 -5.34 22.55
C HIS A 101 28.71 -5.39 23.37
N TYR A 102 27.85 -6.38 23.12
CA TYR A 102 26.66 -6.65 23.95
C TYR A 102 27.05 -7.48 25.18
N ALA A 103 27.85 -8.53 24.99
CA ALA A 103 28.21 -9.47 26.04
C ALA A 103 28.93 -8.79 27.22
N GLU A 104 29.73 -7.76 26.96
CA GLU A 104 30.45 -6.98 27.98
C GLU A 104 29.51 -6.20 28.92
N ASN A 105 28.41 -5.64 28.40
CA ASN A 105 27.59 -4.66 29.12
C ASN A 105 26.20 -5.18 29.52
N ILE A 106 25.72 -6.25 28.89
CA ILE A 106 24.35 -6.74 29.09
C ILE A 106 24.15 -7.30 30.51
N SER A 107 23.11 -6.80 31.19
CA SER A 107 22.67 -7.26 32.51
C SER A 107 21.16 -7.04 32.66
N GLU A 108 20.55 -7.57 33.73
CA GLU A 108 19.12 -7.38 34.02
C GLU A 108 18.71 -5.90 34.10
N ASN A 109 19.62 -5.02 34.53
CA ASN A 109 19.39 -3.58 34.66
C ASN A 109 19.89 -2.77 33.46
N ASN A 110 20.59 -3.41 32.51
CA ASN A 110 21.15 -2.76 31.33
C ASN A 110 20.83 -3.60 30.09
N LEU A 111 19.61 -3.40 29.59
CA LEU A 111 19.10 -4.07 28.41
C LEU A 111 19.32 -3.19 27.18
N PRO A 112 19.74 -3.77 26.04
CA PRO A 112 19.64 -3.08 24.76
C PRO A 112 18.17 -2.84 24.42
N ALA A 113 17.91 -1.83 23.57
CA ALA A 113 16.56 -1.33 23.32
C ALA A 113 15.60 -2.42 22.83
N GLU A 114 16.06 -3.30 21.95
CA GLU A 114 15.27 -4.40 21.38
C GLU A 114 14.94 -5.54 22.36
N LEU A 115 15.47 -5.49 23.59
CA LEU A 115 15.10 -6.40 24.67
C LEU A 115 14.22 -5.75 25.73
N ILE A 116 13.94 -4.45 25.61
CA ILE A 116 13.01 -3.74 26.51
C ILE A 116 11.58 -4.26 26.23
N PRO A 117 10.85 -4.80 27.22
CA PRO A 117 9.54 -5.43 27.01
C PRO A 117 8.51 -4.56 26.29
N GLN A 118 8.56 -3.24 26.50
CA GLN A 118 7.67 -2.27 25.87
C GLN A 118 7.99 -2.06 24.39
N PHE A 119 9.23 -2.31 23.96
CA PHE A 119 9.71 -2.08 22.59
C PHE A 119 9.57 -3.35 21.75
N ALA A 120 8.31 -3.78 21.58
CA ALA A 120 7.98 -4.87 20.65
C ALA A 120 8.29 -4.50 19.19
N THR A 121 8.38 -3.20 18.91
CA THR A 121 8.78 -2.63 17.61
C THR A 121 10.04 -1.81 17.78
N CYS A 122 11.08 -2.14 17.01
CA CYS A 122 12.29 -1.32 16.89
C CYS A 122 12.56 -1.01 15.42
N GLU A 123 13.06 0.20 15.18
CA GLU A 123 13.56 0.61 13.87
C GLU A 123 15.08 0.76 13.96
N TYR A 124 15.79 0.25 12.97
CA TYR A 124 17.25 0.26 12.88
C TYR A 124 17.65 1.05 11.65
N GLU A 125 18.57 1.99 11.79
CA GLU A 125 19.30 2.56 10.64
C GLU A 125 20.51 1.67 10.36
N LEU A 126 20.68 1.24 9.10
CA LEU A 126 21.71 0.26 8.73
C LEU A 126 22.99 0.98 8.28
N PRO A 127 24.01 1.17 9.14
CA PRO A 127 25.18 2.00 8.83
C PRO A 127 26.06 1.39 7.73
N ASN A 128 26.01 0.07 7.56
CA ASN A 128 26.79 -0.67 6.57
C ASN A 128 26.19 -0.62 5.16
N VAL A 129 24.96 -0.09 5.00
CA VAL A 129 24.35 0.12 3.70
C VAL A 129 24.66 1.55 3.24
N PRO A 130 25.36 1.73 2.10
CA PRO A 130 25.63 3.06 1.57
C PRO A 130 24.34 3.86 1.36
N PRO A 131 24.30 5.16 1.72
CA PRO A 131 23.16 6.01 1.42
C PRO A 131 22.87 6.02 -0.07
N ALA A 132 21.59 5.92 -0.43
CA ALA A 132 21.15 5.89 -1.82
C ALA A 132 21.02 7.29 -2.45
N GLY A 133 21.30 8.36 -1.70
CA GLY A 133 21.15 9.74 -2.14
C GLY A 133 19.72 10.28 -1.96
N PRO A 134 19.47 11.54 -2.36
CA PRO A 134 18.15 12.15 -2.26
C PRO A 134 17.14 11.46 -3.19
N PRO A 135 15.83 11.54 -2.88
CA PRO A 135 14.80 10.98 -3.73
C PRO A 135 14.63 11.81 -5.01
N ALA A 136 14.08 11.17 -6.05
CA ALA A 136 13.75 11.83 -7.32
C ALA A 136 12.25 11.84 -7.63
N PHE A 137 11.76 12.91 -8.24
CA PHE A 137 10.37 13.07 -8.64
C PHE A 137 10.31 13.48 -10.12
N VAL A 138 9.74 12.61 -10.95
CA VAL A 138 9.57 12.86 -12.40
C VAL A 138 8.10 13.16 -12.67
N PHE A 139 7.79 14.44 -12.90
CA PHE A 139 6.45 14.88 -13.25
C PHE A 139 6.18 14.59 -14.73
N CYS A 140 5.16 13.77 -15.00
CA CYS A 140 4.76 13.37 -16.34
C CYS A 140 3.37 13.95 -16.66
N ILE A 141 3.35 15.04 -17.42
CA ILE A 141 2.16 15.86 -17.65
C ILE A 141 1.54 15.55 -19.01
N ASP A 142 0.27 15.13 -19.02
CA ASP A 142 -0.53 15.06 -20.23
C ASP A 142 -0.90 16.46 -20.73
N THR A 143 -0.47 16.82 -21.94
CA THR A 143 -0.81 18.09 -22.58
C THR A 143 -2.05 18.01 -23.48
N CYS A 144 -2.74 16.86 -23.54
CA CYS A 144 -4.01 16.75 -24.27
C CYS A 144 -5.22 17.32 -23.51
N ALA A 145 -5.05 17.64 -22.22
CA ALA A 145 -6.08 18.27 -21.40
C ALA A 145 -6.48 19.68 -21.91
N PRO A 146 -7.67 20.19 -21.53
CA PRO A 146 -8.04 21.60 -21.71
C PRO A 146 -7.03 22.55 -21.08
N VAL A 147 -6.98 23.80 -21.54
CA VAL A 147 -5.96 24.76 -21.09
C VAL A 147 -6.17 25.11 -19.61
N GLU A 148 -7.43 25.22 -19.19
CA GLU A 148 -7.82 25.50 -17.82
C GLU A 148 -7.31 24.42 -16.86
N GLU A 149 -7.44 23.15 -17.26
CA GLU A 149 -6.95 22.00 -16.51
C GLU A 149 -5.41 21.96 -16.44
N LEU A 150 -4.72 22.36 -17.51
CA LEU A 150 -3.26 22.47 -17.51
C LEU A 150 -2.77 23.57 -16.57
N THR A 151 -3.48 24.70 -16.49
CA THR A 151 -3.17 25.79 -15.56
C THR A 151 -3.32 25.34 -14.11
N GLU A 152 -4.46 24.71 -13.75
CA GLU A 152 -4.69 24.20 -12.40
C GLU A 152 -3.65 23.15 -11.98
N LEU A 153 -3.26 22.28 -12.93
CA LEU A 153 -2.21 21.30 -12.71
C LEU A 153 -0.83 21.94 -12.54
N ALA A 154 -0.49 22.92 -13.39
CA ALA A 154 0.76 23.67 -13.31
C ALA A 154 0.91 24.35 -11.94
N ASP A 155 -0.12 25.07 -11.49
CA ASP A 155 -0.17 25.72 -10.18
C ASP A 155 0.05 24.71 -9.04
N SER A 156 -0.59 23.54 -9.13
CA SER A 156 -0.45 22.49 -8.14
C SER A 156 0.98 21.93 -8.10
N ILE A 157 1.62 21.70 -9.26
CA ILE A 157 3.01 21.22 -9.32
C ILE A 157 3.97 22.29 -8.80
N GLN A 158 3.77 23.57 -9.13
CA GLN A 158 4.58 24.67 -8.60
C GLN A 158 4.48 24.75 -7.07
N GLN A 159 3.29 24.55 -6.50
CA GLN A 159 3.15 24.45 -5.04
C GLN A 159 3.95 23.27 -4.46
N ILE A 160 3.94 22.11 -5.13
CA ILE A 160 4.75 20.96 -4.70
C ILE A 160 6.25 21.26 -4.77
N LEU A 161 6.75 21.94 -5.81
CA LEU A 161 8.16 22.31 -5.91
C LEU A 161 8.63 23.13 -4.70
N ASN A 162 7.76 23.97 -4.14
CA ASN A 162 8.04 24.75 -2.92
C ASN A 162 8.03 23.92 -1.63
N LEU A 163 7.39 22.74 -1.63
CA LEU A 163 7.35 21.82 -0.50
C LEU A 163 8.52 20.82 -0.50
N LEU A 164 9.15 20.62 -1.66
CA LEU A 164 10.23 19.66 -1.81
C LEU A 164 11.53 20.15 -1.12
N PRO A 165 12.29 19.25 -0.48
CA PRO A 165 13.65 19.58 -0.03
C PRO A 165 14.54 20.03 -1.19
N GLU A 166 15.44 20.98 -0.92
CA GLU A 166 16.33 21.61 -1.91
C GLU A 166 17.24 20.62 -2.67
N ASP A 167 17.55 19.48 -2.05
CA ASP A 167 18.41 18.42 -2.59
C ASP A 167 17.63 17.34 -3.35
N SER A 168 16.30 17.35 -3.30
CA SER A 168 15.45 16.40 -4.03
C SER A 168 15.63 16.60 -5.53
N LEU A 169 15.74 15.50 -6.27
CA LEU A 169 15.92 15.56 -7.72
C LEU A 169 14.56 15.71 -8.41
N VAL A 170 14.47 16.57 -9.41
CA VAL A 170 13.26 16.80 -10.21
C VAL A 170 13.55 16.52 -11.67
N GLY A 171 12.60 15.86 -12.34
CA GLY A 171 12.56 15.72 -13.80
C GLY A 171 11.19 16.08 -14.34
N LEU A 172 11.16 16.53 -15.60
CA LEU A 172 9.93 16.93 -16.28
C LEU A 172 9.78 16.22 -17.62
N ILE A 173 8.64 15.56 -17.80
CA ILE A 173 8.20 14.96 -19.06
C ILE A 173 6.81 15.52 -19.36
N THR A 174 6.61 15.97 -20.60
CA THR A 174 5.27 16.33 -21.10
C THR A 174 4.91 15.39 -22.23
N PHE A 175 3.65 15.00 -22.37
CA PHE A 175 3.25 14.08 -23.42
C PHE A 175 1.86 14.37 -23.97
N GLY A 176 1.67 14.04 -25.25
CA GLY A 176 0.39 14.09 -25.94
C GLY A 176 0.43 13.07 -27.06
N THR A 177 0.50 13.53 -28.31
CA THR A 177 0.78 12.65 -29.46
C THR A 177 2.19 12.06 -29.41
N ASN A 178 3.15 12.82 -28.87
CA ASN A 178 4.55 12.42 -28.66
C ASN A 178 4.95 12.65 -27.19
N VAL A 179 6.04 12.01 -26.77
CA VAL A 179 6.65 12.22 -25.45
C VAL A 179 7.76 13.25 -25.59
N GLN A 180 7.80 14.26 -24.74
CA GLN A 180 8.86 15.27 -24.69
C GLN A 180 9.58 15.20 -23.34
N VAL A 181 10.87 14.85 -23.38
CA VAL A 181 11.74 14.79 -22.19
C VAL A 181 12.52 16.09 -22.10
N HIS A 182 12.27 16.90 -21.07
CA HIS A 182 12.87 18.23 -20.93
C HIS A 182 14.28 18.16 -20.34
N GLU A 183 15.26 18.75 -21.06
CA GLU A 183 16.64 18.91 -20.58
C GLU A 183 16.74 20.17 -19.71
N ILE A 184 16.36 20.02 -18.44
CA ILE A 184 16.32 21.11 -17.45
C ILE A 184 17.70 21.63 -17.03
N GLY A 185 18.78 20.88 -17.30
CA GLY A 185 20.17 21.30 -16.99
C GLY A 185 20.79 22.27 -17.97
N PHE A 186 20.06 22.64 -19.01
CA PHE A 186 20.53 23.58 -20.02
C PHE A 186 19.88 24.95 -19.84
N GLY A 187 20.51 25.83 -19.04
CA GLY A 187 19.96 27.16 -18.73
C GLY A 187 19.98 28.19 -19.87
N GLY A 188 20.50 27.85 -21.07
CA GLY A 188 20.58 28.79 -22.19
C GLY A 188 19.26 29.01 -22.93
N LEU A 189 18.45 27.96 -23.07
CA LEU A 189 17.11 27.99 -23.68
C LEU A 189 16.36 26.69 -23.34
N PRO A 190 15.02 26.69 -23.35
CA PRO A 190 14.24 25.48 -23.16
C PRO A 190 14.53 24.45 -24.26
N LYS A 191 14.98 23.25 -23.85
CA LYS A 191 15.32 22.15 -24.77
C LYS A 191 14.58 20.89 -24.34
N ALA A 192 13.92 20.23 -25.30
CA ALA A 192 13.24 18.96 -25.07
C ALA A 192 13.54 17.94 -26.17
N TYR A 193 13.59 16.66 -25.78
CA TYR A 193 13.76 15.53 -26.68
C TYR A 193 12.41 14.94 -27.03
N VAL A 194 12.02 14.99 -28.30
CA VAL A 194 10.74 14.47 -28.78
C VAL A 194 10.88 13.01 -29.22
N ILE A 195 10.21 12.12 -28.51
CA ILE A 195 10.15 10.68 -28.77
C ILE A 195 8.75 10.34 -29.31
N ARG A 196 8.71 9.57 -30.38
CA ARG A 196 7.46 9.23 -31.08
C ARG A 196 6.55 8.36 -30.21
N GLY A 197 5.38 8.85 -29.83
CA GLY A 197 4.53 8.22 -28.80
C GLY A 197 3.87 6.89 -29.20
N ASN A 198 3.81 6.56 -30.49
CA ASN A 198 3.10 5.36 -30.96
C ASN A 198 3.94 4.07 -30.96
N LYS A 199 5.08 4.05 -30.27
CA LYS A 199 6.00 2.91 -30.16
C LYS A 199 6.44 2.73 -28.71
N GLU A 200 6.79 1.51 -28.34
CA GLU A 200 7.45 1.23 -27.06
C GLU A 200 8.97 1.42 -27.18
N TYR A 201 9.57 1.95 -26.11
CA TYR A 201 11.02 2.12 -25.98
C TYR A 201 11.49 1.56 -24.64
N GLY A 202 12.46 0.63 -24.69
CA GLY A 202 13.16 0.16 -23.50
C GLY A 202 14.38 1.02 -23.15
N THR A 203 14.95 0.78 -21.98
CA THR A 203 16.01 1.57 -21.33
C THR A 203 17.21 1.87 -22.24
N ALA A 204 17.72 0.87 -22.96
CA ALA A 204 18.86 1.04 -23.88
C ALA A 204 18.52 1.99 -25.05
N LYS A 205 17.29 1.90 -25.57
CA LYS A 205 16.87 2.76 -26.69
C LYS A 205 16.60 4.19 -26.23
N VAL A 206 16.02 4.36 -25.05
CA VAL A 206 15.84 5.68 -24.42
C VAL A 206 17.21 6.34 -24.21
N SER A 207 18.18 5.64 -23.65
CA SER A 207 19.57 6.12 -23.49
C SER A 207 20.17 6.60 -24.81
N GLN A 208 19.97 5.84 -25.90
CA GLN A 208 20.44 6.24 -27.23
C GLN A 208 19.73 7.50 -27.75
N LEU A 209 18.40 7.59 -27.60
CA LEU A 209 17.60 8.72 -28.10
C LEU A 209 17.90 10.02 -27.35
N LEU A 210 18.21 9.96 -26.06
CA LEU A 210 18.60 11.12 -25.25
C LEU A 210 20.08 11.52 -25.44
N GLY A 211 20.83 10.75 -26.23
CA GLY A 211 22.26 10.97 -26.44
C GLY A 211 23.13 10.64 -25.22
N CYS A 212 22.64 9.78 -24.31
CA CYS A 212 23.35 9.34 -23.12
C CYS A 212 24.23 8.12 -23.36
N ALA A 213 24.05 7.41 -24.48
CA ALA A 213 24.87 6.26 -24.85
C ALA A 213 26.23 6.71 -25.43
N PRO A 214 27.33 5.99 -25.14
CA PRO A 214 28.64 6.32 -25.72
C PRO A 214 28.58 6.24 -27.25
N VAL A 215 28.99 7.33 -27.90
CA VAL A 215 29.13 7.41 -29.36
C VAL A 215 30.40 6.63 -29.76
N GLY A 216 30.32 5.30 -29.89
CA GLY A 216 31.50 4.51 -30.27
C GLY A 216 31.35 3.01 -30.21
N GLY A 217 30.75 2.42 -31.24
CA GLY A 217 30.72 0.97 -31.45
C GLY A 217 30.00 0.55 -32.75
N GLY A 218 29.98 1.43 -33.75
CA GLY A 218 29.47 1.07 -35.07
C GLY A 218 30.43 0.08 -35.71
N LYS A 219 29.92 -1.13 -36.04
CA LYS A 219 30.56 -2.10 -36.94
C LYS A 219 30.74 -1.46 -38.33
N GLY A 220 31.77 -0.64 -38.51
CA GLY A 220 32.30 -0.28 -39.81
C GLY A 220 33.34 -1.33 -40.20
N GLY A 221 33.07 -2.11 -41.25
CA GLY A 221 33.96 -3.15 -41.76
C GLY A 221 35.22 -2.60 -42.42
N GLY A 222 36.13 -2.04 -41.62
CA GLY A 222 37.50 -1.72 -42.01
C GLY A 222 38.44 -2.84 -41.56
N ALA A 223 39.21 -3.40 -42.49
CA ALA A 223 40.22 -4.43 -42.23
C ALA A 223 41.22 -3.99 -41.15
N PRO A 224 41.78 -4.93 -40.36
CA PRO A 224 42.81 -4.58 -39.39
C PRO A 224 44.05 -4.02 -40.11
N PRO A 225 44.67 -2.94 -39.61
CA PRO A 225 45.93 -2.45 -40.15
C PRO A 225 47.07 -3.45 -39.85
N PRO A 226 48.11 -3.52 -40.70
CA PRO A 226 49.21 -4.45 -40.52
C PRO A 226 50.05 -4.10 -39.28
N PRO A 227 50.74 -5.08 -38.68
CA PRO A 227 51.64 -4.82 -37.56
C PRO A 227 52.91 -4.11 -38.04
N ASP A 228 53.21 -2.95 -37.44
CA ASP A 228 54.46 -2.23 -37.67
C ASP A 228 55.65 -2.88 -36.95
N PRO A 229 56.89 -2.73 -37.47
CA PRO A 229 58.08 -3.41 -36.97
C PRO A 229 58.63 -2.79 -35.67
N PRO A 230 59.38 -3.58 -34.87
CA PRO A 230 59.90 -3.12 -33.59
C PRO A 230 61.14 -2.25 -33.77
N GLY A 231 61.04 -0.99 -33.34
CA GLY A 231 62.20 -0.20 -32.98
C GLY A 231 62.23 1.18 -33.62
N GLN A 232 61.67 2.16 -32.93
CA GLN A 232 62.25 3.51 -32.85
C GLN A 232 61.62 4.29 -31.70
N GLN A 233 62.46 4.68 -30.75
CA GLN A 233 62.14 5.65 -29.72
C GLN A 233 61.99 7.03 -30.37
N GLN A 234 60.86 7.70 -30.14
CA GLN A 234 60.76 9.16 -30.27
C GLN A 234 60.31 9.80 -28.95
N PRO A 235 60.83 10.99 -28.61
CA PRO A 235 60.61 11.63 -27.31
C PRO A 235 59.51 12.71 -27.35
N ASN A 236 58.89 12.91 -26.18
CA ASN A 236 58.06 14.05 -25.75
C ASN A 236 56.84 14.47 -26.60
N GLY A 237 55.64 14.30 -26.03
CA GLY A 237 54.44 14.98 -26.51
C GLY A 237 53.18 14.75 -25.65
N MET A 238 52.83 15.79 -24.87
CA MET A 238 51.53 16.10 -24.24
C MET A 238 50.97 15.20 -23.12
N PRO A 239 50.38 15.78 -22.05
CA PRO A 239 49.59 15.02 -21.10
C PRO A 239 48.35 14.49 -21.84
N LEU A 240 48.19 13.16 -21.84
CA LEU A 240 46.92 12.53 -22.18
C LEU A 240 45.85 13.10 -21.25
N GLN A 241 45.03 14.01 -21.78
CA GLN A 241 43.79 14.41 -21.15
C GLN A 241 42.90 13.17 -21.13
N GLN A 242 42.88 12.46 -19.99
CA GLN A 242 41.95 11.36 -19.76
C GLN A 242 40.53 11.93 -19.87
N GLN A 243 39.92 11.83 -21.05
CA GLN A 243 38.50 12.08 -21.22
C GLN A 243 37.77 11.11 -20.29
N THR A 244 37.25 11.65 -19.19
CA THR A 244 36.41 10.92 -18.24
C THR A 244 35.10 10.65 -18.95
N TYR A 245 34.93 9.44 -19.48
CA TYR A 245 33.67 9.03 -20.10
C TYR A 245 32.59 8.98 -19.02
N GLU A 246 31.68 9.97 -19.01
CA GLU A 246 30.52 9.97 -18.13
C GLU A 246 29.59 8.80 -18.48
N SER A 247 29.20 8.02 -17.47
CA SER A 247 28.22 6.94 -17.65
C SER A 247 26.86 7.49 -18.12
N PRO A 248 26.03 6.70 -18.82
CA PRO A 248 24.70 7.16 -19.24
C PRO A 248 23.85 7.69 -18.08
N GLY A 249 23.94 7.06 -16.90
CA GLY A 249 23.23 7.51 -15.70
C GLY A 249 23.69 8.86 -15.18
N GLN A 250 25.01 9.11 -15.16
CA GLN A 250 25.56 10.42 -14.78
C GLN A 250 25.13 11.52 -15.75
N GLN A 251 25.08 11.21 -17.05
CA GLN A 251 24.57 12.15 -18.04
C GLN A 251 23.08 12.45 -17.81
N VAL A 252 22.29 11.45 -17.41
CA VAL A 252 20.88 11.69 -17.08
C VAL A 252 20.74 12.60 -15.86
N LEU A 253 21.47 12.33 -14.77
CA LEU A 253 21.46 13.17 -13.57
C LEU A 253 21.87 14.60 -13.89
N ARG A 254 22.92 14.81 -14.67
CA ARG A 254 23.38 16.16 -15.01
C ARG A 254 22.40 16.94 -15.89
N ARG A 255 21.60 16.26 -16.72
CA ARG A 255 20.86 16.91 -17.83
C ARG A 255 19.35 16.95 -17.60
N PHE A 256 18.79 15.90 -17.02
CA PHE A 256 17.35 15.67 -16.94
C PHE A 256 16.81 15.55 -15.50
N LEU A 257 17.67 15.30 -14.50
CA LEU A 257 17.26 15.11 -13.10
C LEU A 257 18.14 15.94 -12.15
N LEU A 258 17.69 17.16 -11.81
CA LEU A 258 18.49 18.11 -11.04
C LEU A 258 17.90 18.38 -9.66
N PRO A 259 18.72 18.77 -8.67
CA PRO A 259 18.22 19.27 -7.39
C PRO A 259 17.22 20.42 -7.58
N VAL A 260 16.18 20.50 -6.74
CA VAL A 260 15.21 21.60 -6.74
C VAL A 260 15.90 22.95 -6.68
N SER A 261 16.93 23.07 -5.83
CA SER A 261 17.75 24.29 -5.68
C SER A 261 18.42 24.77 -6.97
N GLU A 262 18.62 23.89 -7.95
CA GLU A 262 19.28 24.22 -9.22
C GLU A 262 18.30 24.43 -10.38
N CYS A 263 17.08 23.88 -10.30
CA CYS A 263 16.17 23.82 -11.44
C CYS A 263 14.77 24.42 -11.21
N SER A 264 14.41 24.84 -10.00
CA SER A 264 13.06 25.34 -9.67
C SER A 264 12.55 26.39 -10.67
N MET A 265 13.32 27.47 -10.89
CA MET A 265 12.95 28.54 -11.83
C MET A 265 12.79 28.05 -13.27
N THR A 266 13.64 27.11 -13.72
CA THR A 266 13.55 26.53 -15.06
C THR A 266 12.29 25.70 -15.22
N VAL A 267 11.94 24.90 -14.21
CA VAL A 267 10.73 24.07 -14.22
C VAL A 267 9.49 24.96 -14.16
N GLU A 268 9.45 25.96 -13.27
CA GLU A 268 8.37 26.95 -13.17
C GLU A 268 8.13 27.65 -14.51
N SER A 269 9.18 28.14 -15.17
CA SER A 269 9.06 28.76 -16.48
C SER A 269 8.50 27.82 -17.55
N ILE A 270 8.88 26.53 -17.54
CA ILE A 270 8.29 25.55 -18.47
C ILE A 270 6.82 25.29 -18.15
N LEU A 271 6.45 25.27 -16.87
CA LEU A 271 5.07 25.08 -16.41
C LEU A 271 4.18 26.27 -16.81
N ASP A 272 4.66 27.51 -16.65
CA ASP A 272 3.94 28.72 -17.08
C ASP A 272 3.71 28.76 -18.61
N ASP A 273 4.68 28.24 -19.36
CA ASP A 273 4.63 28.15 -20.83
C ASP A 273 3.96 26.85 -21.35
N LEU A 274 3.35 26.03 -20.48
CA LEU A 274 2.66 24.81 -20.90
C LEU A 274 1.55 25.13 -21.90
N ARG A 275 1.52 24.36 -22.99
CA ARG A 275 0.50 24.48 -24.03
C ARG A 275 -0.14 23.14 -24.31
N LYS A 276 -1.38 23.21 -24.76
CA LYS A 276 -2.09 22.05 -25.29
C LYS A 276 -1.32 21.39 -26.44
N ASP A 277 -1.39 20.07 -26.53
CA ASP A 277 -0.80 19.28 -27.62
C ASP A 277 -1.17 19.89 -28.99
N PRO A 278 -0.19 20.28 -29.82
CA PRO A 278 -0.45 21.09 -31.00
C PRO A 278 -1.05 20.30 -32.18
N TRP A 279 -1.19 18.98 -32.05
CA TRP A 279 -1.62 18.11 -33.13
C TRP A 279 -3.13 18.26 -33.38
N PRO A 280 -3.56 18.52 -34.64
CA PRO A 280 -4.98 18.63 -34.95
C PRO A 280 -5.75 17.35 -34.65
N VAL A 281 -6.93 17.50 -34.05
CA VAL A 281 -7.84 16.40 -33.72
C VAL A 281 -9.09 16.51 -34.58
N PRO A 282 -9.32 15.55 -35.50
CA PRO A 282 -10.57 15.47 -36.26
C PRO A 282 -11.80 15.38 -35.33
N SER A 283 -12.94 15.93 -35.75
CA SER A 283 -14.15 16.01 -34.91
C SER A 283 -14.70 14.63 -34.50
N ASP A 284 -14.52 13.63 -35.37
CA ASP A 284 -14.90 12.21 -35.18
C ASP A 284 -13.90 11.41 -34.34
N LYS A 285 -12.80 12.02 -33.90
CA LYS A 285 -11.71 11.36 -33.18
C LYS A 285 -11.42 11.96 -31.82
N ARG A 286 -10.94 11.11 -30.93
CA ARG A 286 -10.24 11.46 -29.69
C ARG A 286 -8.82 11.94 -30.03
N VAL A 287 -8.24 12.70 -29.11
CA VAL A 287 -6.82 13.05 -29.09
C VAL A 287 -5.95 11.80 -29.24
N ALA A 288 -4.77 11.91 -29.83
CA ALA A 288 -3.79 10.82 -29.80
C ALA A 288 -2.97 10.98 -28.51
N ARG A 289 -3.20 10.11 -27.53
CA ARG A 289 -2.56 10.17 -26.22
C ARG A 289 -1.68 8.95 -26.00
N CYS A 290 -0.39 9.17 -25.76
CA CYS A 290 0.62 8.11 -25.63
C CYS A 290 1.05 7.80 -24.19
N THR A 291 0.09 7.70 -23.26
CA THR A 291 0.34 7.49 -21.82
C THR A 291 1.30 6.34 -21.54
N GLY A 292 1.10 5.18 -22.18
CA GLY A 292 1.97 4.01 -21.97
C GLY A 292 3.41 4.23 -22.44
N CYS A 293 3.61 4.96 -23.55
CA CYS A 293 4.95 5.33 -24.00
C CYS A 293 5.63 6.30 -23.02
N ALA A 294 4.91 7.33 -22.55
CA ALA A 294 5.43 8.31 -21.60
C ALA A 294 5.90 7.64 -20.31
N MET A 295 5.07 6.74 -19.77
CA MET A 295 5.37 5.96 -18.57
C MET A 295 6.61 5.05 -18.78
N SER A 296 6.71 4.34 -19.91
CA SER A 296 7.89 3.53 -20.23
C SER A 296 9.17 4.37 -20.30
N VAL A 297 9.12 5.55 -20.95
CA VAL A 297 10.26 6.47 -21.04
C VAL A 297 10.67 6.99 -19.66
N ALA A 298 9.71 7.38 -18.82
CA ALA A 298 9.97 7.87 -17.46
C ALA A 298 10.64 6.81 -16.58
N THR A 299 10.11 5.57 -16.57
CA THR A 299 10.74 4.47 -15.84
C THR A 299 12.15 4.15 -16.35
N SER A 300 12.35 4.18 -17.67
CA SER A 300 13.68 3.99 -18.28
C SER A 300 14.67 5.09 -17.94
N LEU A 301 14.21 6.35 -17.79
CA LEU A 301 15.05 7.46 -17.38
C LEU A 301 15.59 7.22 -15.96
N LEU A 302 14.73 6.79 -15.04
CA LEU A 302 15.08 6.47 -13.66
C LEU A 302 15.96 5.21 -13.56
N ASP A 303 15.69 4.16 -14.34
CA ASP A 303 16.54 2.96 -14.40
C ASP A 303 17.99 3.28 -14.80
N LEU A 304 18.17 4.26 -15.70
CA LEU A 304 19.50 4.70 -16.11
C LEU A 304 20.22 5.46 -15.00
N ALA A 305 19.51 6.38 -14.33
CA ALA A 305 20.10 7.34 -13.41
C ALA A 305 20.23 6.81 -11.97
N LEU A 306 19.18 6.13 -11.48
CA LEU A 306 18.91 5.88 -10.07
C LEU A 306 18.43 4.44 -9.81
N PRO A 307 19.11 3.38 -10.30
CA PRO A 307 18.61 2.01 -10.20
C PRO A 307 18.45 1.47 -8.77
N ARG A 308 19.00 2.15 -7.75
CA ARG A 308 18.95 1.77 -6.33
C ARG A 308 18.49 2.89 -5.41
N SER A 309 17.96 3.97 -5.97
CA SER A 309 17.52 5.14 -5.20
C SER A 309 16.03 5.34 -5.38
N GLY A 310 15.37 5.70 -4.29
CA GLY A 310 13.96 6.02 -4.25
C GLY A 310 13.60 7.09 -5.26
N ALA A 311 12.62 6.81 -6.11
CA ALA A 311 12.13 7.76 -7.08
C ALA A 311 10.63 7.56 -7.35
N ARG A 312 9.93 8.61 -7.75
CA ARG A 312 8.53 8.55 -8.19
C ARG A 312 8.39 9.05 -9.62
N VAL A 313 7.68 8.28 -10.43
CA VAL A 313 7.08 8.74 -11.68
C VAL A 313 5.65 9.16 -11.35
N MET A 314 5.34 10.44 -11.50
CA MET A 314 4.03 10.99 -11.18
C MET A 314 3.30 11.30 -12.48
N MET A 315 2.36 10.44 -12.87
CA MET A 315 1.58 10.57 -14.10
C MET A 315 0.34 11.41 -13.84
N PHE A 316 0.20 12.54 -14.53
CA PHE A 316 -1.00 13.37 -14.53
C PHE A 316 -1.72 13.20 -15.86
N VAL A 317 -2.90 12.59 -15.83
CA VAL A 317 -3.57 12.08 -17.04
C VAL A 317 -4.99 12.63 -17.14
N GLY A 318 -5.26 13.37 -18.22
CA GLY A 318 -6.59 13.95 -18.51
C GLY A 318 -7.51 13.11 -19.41
N GLY A 319 -7.39 11.78 -19.45
CA GLY A 319 -8.12 10.91 -20.40
C GLY A 319 -7.38 9.62 -20.80
N PRO A 320 -8.01 8.73 -21.58
CA PRO A 320 -7.48 7.39 -21.84
C PRO A 320 -6.32 7.37 -22.84
N CYS A 321 -5.43 6.38 -22.70
CA CYS A 321 -4.38 6.12 -23.70
C CYS A 321 -5.04 5.66 -25.02
N THR A 322 -4.79 6.37 -26.12
CA THR A 322 -5.43 6.12 -27.42
C THR A 322 -4.44 5.87 -28.56
N SER A 323 -3.13 5.88 -28.27
CA SER A 323 -2.09 5.70 -29.26
C SER A 323 -0.83 5.10 -28.65
N GLY A 324 -0.31 4.04 -29.26
CA GLY A 324 0.92 3.38 -28.84
C GLY A 324 0.69 2.25 -27.85
N PRO A 325 1.72 1.82 -27.12
CA PRO A 325 1.59 0.72 -26.17
C PRO A 325 0.67 1.09 -25.00
N GLY A 326 -0.06 0.11 -24.47
CA GLY A 326 -1.04 0.34 -23.38
C GLY A 326 -2.30 1.07 -23.83
N GLN A 327 -2.68 0.96 -25.10
CA GLN A 327 -3.88 1.61 -25.63
C GLN A 327 -5.15 1.04 -24.98
N ILE A 328 -6.01 1.90 -24.46
CA ILE A 328 -7.25 1.55 -23.73
C ILE A 328 -8.47 1.57 -24.66
N VAL A 329 -8.52 2.56 -25.55
CA VAL A 329 -9.61 2.75 -26.49
C VAL A 329 -9.07 3.26 -27.82
N ASN A 330 -9.77 2.99 -28.92
CA ASN A 330 -9.44 3.58 -30.21
C ASN A 330 -9.80 5.06 -30.29
N ARG A 331 -9.20 5.72 -31.27
CA ARG A 331 -9.42 7.15 -31.50
C ARG A 331 -10.81 7.45 -32.02
N LEU A 332 -11.48 6.56 -32.75
CA LEU A 332 -12.80 6.86 -33.30
C LEU A 332 -13.84 6.98 -32.17
N LYS A 333 -14.57 8.10 -32.13
CA LYS A 333 -15.59 8.36 -31.10
C LYS A 333 -16.82 7.45 -31.21
N THR A 334 -16.99 6.76 -32.33
CA THR A 334 -18.01 5.71 -32.52
C THR A 334 -17.70 4.44 -31.74
N GLU A 335 -16.47 4.29 -31.24
CA GLU A 335 -16.08 3.20 -30.36
C GLU A 335 -16.13 3.70 -28.92
N ASP A 336 -17.00 3.08 -28.11
CA ASP A 336 -17.24 3.48 -26.73
C ASP A 336 -16.12 3.01 -25.79
N MET A 337 -16.05 3.62 -24.60
CA MET A 337 -15.20 3.11 -23.53
C MET A 337 -15.78 1.80 -23.00
N ARG A 338 -14.91 0.82 -22.71
CA ARG A 338 -15.33 -0.47 -22.16
C ARG A 338 -16.11 -0.32 -20.85
N SER A 339 -17.11 -1.19 -20.67
CA SER A 339 -17.88 -1.39 -19.45
C SER A 339 -17.52 -2.71 -18.75
N HIS A 340 -18.03 -2.93 -17.54
CA HIS A 340 -17.94 -4.24 -16.87
C HIS A 340 -18.56 -5.37 -17.71
N ALA A 341 -19.65 -5.08 -18.42
CA ALA A 341 -20.32 -6.06 -19.27
C ALA A 341 -19.43 -6.47 -20.45
N ASP A 342 -18.73 -5.52 -21.08
CA ASP A 342 -17.84 -5.79 -22.21
C ASP A 342 -16.65 -6.65 -21.78
N ILE A 343 -16.06 -6.34 -20.63
CA ILE A 343 -14.94 -7.11 -20.06
C ILE A 343 -15.38 -8.53 -19.72
N SER A 344 -16.53 -8.69 -19.04
CA SER A 344 -17.05 -10.01 -18.64
C SER A 344 -17.35 -10.93 -19.83
N ARG A 345 -17.79 -10.36 -20.95
CA ARG A 345 -18.06 -11.07 -22.20
C ARG A 345 -16.83 -11.20 -23.10
N ASN A 346 -15.69 -10.65 -22.67
CA ASN A 346 -14.46 -10.57 -23.45
C ASN A 346 -14.69 -9.92 -24.83
N ALA A 347 -15.53 -8.87 -24.86
CA ALA A 347 -15.92 -8.12 -26.05
C ALA A 347 -14.98 -6.94 -26.36
N GLU A 348 -14.18 -6.49 -25.38
CA GLU A 348 -13.20 -5.42 -25.55
C GLU A 348 -11.81 -6.00 -25.96
N PRO A 349 -11.36 -5.82 -27.21
CA PRO A 349 -10.09 -6.39 -27.69
C PRO A 349 -8.83 -5.72 -27.13
N LEU A 350 -8.89 -4.45 -26.69
CA LEU A 350 -7.71 -3.70 -26.22
C LEU A 350 -7.38 -3.95 -24.75
N HIS A 351 -8.35 -4.40 -23.95
CA HIS A 351 -8.21 -4.57 -22.50
C HIS A 351 -7.04 -5.51 -22.11
N LYS A 352 -7.02 -6.74 -22.64
CA LYS A 352 -5.97 -7.73 -22.31
C LYS A 352 -4.56 -7.29 -22.75
N PRO A 353 -4.34 -6.84 -24.01
CA PRO A 353 -3.05 -6.30 -24.42
C PRO A 353 -2.57 -5.12 -23.58
N ALA A 354 -3.49 -4.23 -23.14
CA ALA A 354 -3.15 -3.12 -22.28
C ALA A 354 -2.70 -3.57 -20.89
N CYS A 355 -3.46 -4.46 -20.23
CA CYS A 355 -3.06 -5.07 -18.97
C CYS A 355 -1.68 -5.74 -19.07
N GLU A 356 -1.44 -6.53 -20.13
CA GLU A 356 -0.15 -7.21 -20.34
C GLU A 356 1.02 -6.23 -20.47
N PHE A 357 0.80 -5.11 -21.16
CA PHE A 357 1.79 -4.05 -21.30
C PHE A 357 2.15 -3.41 -19.96
N TYR A 358 1.16 -2.93 -19.19
CA TYR A 358 1.42 -2.29 -17.90
C TYR A 358 2.00 -3.28 -16.88
N ALA A 359 1.54 -4.52 -16.87
CA ALA A 359 2.15 -5.60 -16.09
C ALA A 359 3.62 -5.87 -16.50
N SER A 360 3.98 -5.68 -17.77
CA SER A 360 5.36 -5.81 -18.23
C SER A 360 6.27 -4.70 -17.70
N LEU A 361 5.75 -3.47 -17.54
CA LEU A 361 6.46 -2.37 -16.88
C LEU A 361 6.69 -2.70 -15.40
N ALA A 362 5.70 -3.29 -14.73
CA ALA A 362 5.81 -3.71 -13.34
C ALA A 362 6.93 -4.74 -13.15
N ARG A 363 6.98 -5.76 -14.02
CA ARG A 363 8.05 -6.78 -14.01
C ARG A 363 9.43 -6.22 -14.35
N ARG A 364 9.50 -5.14 -15.14
CA ARG A 364 10.75 -4.45 -15.46
C ARG A 364 11.31 -3.74 -14.24
N ASN A 365 10.45 -3.05 -13.48
CA ASN A 365 10.79 -2.42 -12.21
C ASN A 365 11.08 -3.48 -11.12
N HIS A 366 10.41 -4.63 -11.15
CA HIS A 366 10.58 -5.72 -10.18
C HIS A 366 10.88 -7.05 -10.88
N PRO A 367 12.15 -7.32 -11.28
CA PRO A 367 12.52 -8.55 -11.99
C PRO A 367 12.27 -9.84 -11.20
N ALA A 368 12.03 -9.75 -9.89
CA ALA A 368 11.62 -10.87 -9.03
C ALA A 368 10.18 -11.37 -9.34
N ALA A 369 9.31 -10.56 -9.94
CA ALA A 369 7.89 -10.84 -10.15
C ALA A 369 7.56 -11.88 -11.24
N GLY A 370 8.56 -12.38 -11.99
CA GLY A 370 8.32 -13.19 -13.20
C GLY A 370 8.97 -14.58 -13.25
N LYS A 371 9.82 -14.95 -12.28
CA LYS A 371 10.54 -16.23 -12.34
C LYS A 371 10.10 -17.18 -11.23
N LYS A 372 9.38 -18.25 -11.60
CA LYS A 372 9.29 -19.49 -10.79
C LYS A 372 10.67 -20.16 -10.75
N GLY A 373 11.60 -19.63 -9.96
CA GLY A 373 13.00 -20.07 -9.86
C GLY A 373 13.35 -20.65 -8.48
N SER A 374 14.42 -21.45 -8.43
CA SER A 374 14.87 -22.19 -7.24
C SER A 374 15.27 -21.29 -6.04
N SER A 375 15.26 -21.88 -4.85
CA SER A 375 15.47 -21.24 -3.54
C SER A 375 16.77 -20.43 -3.39
N THR A 376 17.80 -20.70 -4.20
CA THR A 376 19.09 -19.99 -4.13
C THR A 376 19.17 -18.69 -4.93
N GLN A 377 18.23 -18.44 -5.86
CA GLN A 377 18.18 -17.17 -6.62
C GLN A 377 17.26 -16.13 -5.98
N ALA A 378 16.28 -16.54 -5.14
CA ALA A 378 15.32 -15.63 -4.52
C ALA A 378 15.93 -14.66 -3.49
N ALA A 379 16.94 -15.11 -2.71
CA ALA A 379 17.61 -14.25 -1.73
C ALA A 379 18.49 -13.16 -2.36
N ALA A 380 19.06 -13.41 -3.54
CA ALA A 380 19.78 -12.41 -4.33
C ALA A 380 18.81 -11.42 -5.02
N ASN A 381 17.63 -11.89 -5.43
CA ASN A 381 16.60 -11.07 -6.08
C ASN A 381 15.88 -10.10 -5.14
N ALA A 382 15.80 -10.38 -3.84
CA ALA A 382 15.28 -9.45 -2.83
C ALA A 382 16.15 -8.18 -2.67
N SER A 383 17.42 -8.23 -3.09
CA SER A 383 18.31 -7.07 -3.12
C SER A 383 18.30 -6.30 -4.46
N ALA A 384 17.47 -6.73 -5.41
CA ALA A 384 17.42 -6.23 -6.79
C ALA A 384 16.04 -5.67 -7.19
N THR A 385 15.19 -5.31 -6.22
CA THR A 385 13.94 -4.58 -6.48
C THR A 385 14.26 -3.12 -6.78
N SER A 386 13.72 -2.57 -7.86
CA SER A 386 13.76 -1.12 -8.08
C SER A 386 13.07 -0.41 -6.92
N ALA A 387 13.57 0.78 -6.57
CA ALA A 387 12.97 1.67 -5.60
C ALA A 387 12.07 2.73 -6.27
N HIS A 388 11.71 2.52 -7.53
CA HIS A 388 10.86 3.43 -8.30
C HIS A 388 9.38 3.12 -8.10
N VAL A 389 8.62 4.19 -7.91
CA VAL A 389 7.18 4.19 -7.67
C VAL A 389 6.48 4.81 -8.87
N VAL A 390 5.33 4.28 -9.28
CA VAL A 390 4.52 4.89 -10.35
C VAL A 390 3.18 5.32 -9.77
N ASP A 391 2.99 6.62 -9.66
CA ASP A 391 1.73 7.24 -9.23
C ASP A 391 0.90 7.63 -10.46
N VAL A 392 -0.43 7.48 -10.37
CA VAL A 392 -1.38 7.90 -11.40
C VAL A 392 -2.43 8.82 -10.79
N PHE A 393 -2.38 10.09 -11.18
CA PHE A 393 -3.35 11.12 -10.89
C PHE A 393 -4.20 11.36 -12.16
N ALA A 394 -5.39 10.78 -12.17
CA ALA A 394 -6.32 10.85 -13.27
C ALA A 394 -7.40 11.90 -12.98
N CYS A 395 -7.51 12.91 -13.82
CA CYS A 395 -8.58 13.91 -13.75
C CYS A 395 -9.29 13.99 -15.09
N SER A 396 -10.45 13.34 -15.20
CA SER A 396 -11.20 13.25 -16.45
C SER A 396 -12.67 12.96 -16.19
N LEU A 397 -13.56 13.52 -17.01
CA LEU A 397 -15.00 13.28 -16.95
C LEU A 397 -15.42 11.87 -17.42
N ASP A 398 -14.49 11.13 -18.02
CA ASP A 398 -14.69 9.76 -18.49
C ASP A 398 -13.49 8.91 -18.05
N GLN A 399 -13.55 7.60 -18.25
CA GLN A 399 -12.52 6.66 -17.85
C GLN A 399 -11.16 6.93 -18.54
N VAL A 400 -10.06 6.63 -17.85
CA VAL A 400 -8.69 6.84 -18.33
C VAL A 400 -7.89 5.55 -18.56
N GLY A 401 -8.40 4.41 -18.10
CA GLY A 401 -7.68 3.14 -18.08
C GLY A 401 -7.02 2.82 -16.74
N MET A 402 -7.58 3.30 -15.62
CA MET A 402 -7.09 2.96 -14.28
C MET A 402 -7.06 1.45 -14.05
N LEU A 403 -8.07 0.73 -14.54
CA LEU A 403 -8.12 -0.74 -14.43
C LEU A 403 -6.88 -1.40 -15.06
N GLU A 404 -6.52 -1.02 -16.28
CA GLU A 404 -5.40 -1.63 -17.01
C GLU A 404 -4.04 -1.22 -16.41
N MET A 405 -3.95 -0.02 -15.83
CA MET A 405 -2.75 0.48 -15.16
C MET A 405 -2.58 -0.04 -13.73
N ALA A 406 -3.63 -0.62 -13.14
CA ALA A 406 -3.71 -0.92 -11.72
C ALA A 406 -2.56 -1.80 -11.22
N GLU A 407 -2.24 -2.88 -11.95
CA GLU A 407 -1.18 -3.82 -11.56
C GLU A 407 0.19 -3.14 -11.40
N LEU A 408 0.51 -2.16 -12.25
CA LEU A 408 1.78 -1.44 -12.15
C LEU A 408 1.86 -0.54 -10.92
N VAL A 409 0.79 0.21 -10.66
CA VAL A 409 0.74 1.11 -9.50
C VAL A 409 0.77 0.27 -8.21
N GLU A 410 -0.02 -0.80 -8.14
CA GLU A 410 -0.01 -1.76 -7.03
C GLU A 410 1.35 -2.39 -6.81
N ALA A 411 2.00 -2.86 -7.88
CA ALA A 411 3.28 -3.55 -7.77
C ALA A 411 4.40 -2.65 -7.26
N THR A 412 4.30 -1.34 -7.53
CA THR A 412 5.29 -0.33 -7.16
C THR A 412 4.91 0.48 -5.91
N GLY A 413 3.74 0.24 -5.31
CA GLY A 413 3.26 0.96 -4.13
C GLY A 413 2.90 2.42 -4.39
N GLY A 414 2.50 2.75 -5.62
CA GLY A 414 2.15 4.13 -6.02
C GLY A 414 0.74 4.55 -5.64
N GLN A 415 0.42 5.82 -5.85
CA GLN A 415 -0.91 6.37 -5.59
C GLN A 415 -1.81 6.22 -6.80
N MET A 416 -3.09 5.93 -6.56
CA MET A 416 -4.16 6.07 -7.54
C MET A 416 -5.09 7.17 -7.05
N VAL A 417 -5.24 8.22 -7.84
CA VAL A 417 -6.20 9.30 -7.58
C VAL A 417 -7.08 9.44 -8.80
N LEU A 418 -8.38 9.43 -8.60
CA LEU A 418 -9.39 9.64 -9.63
C LEU A 418 -10.22 10.86 -9.24
N GLY A 419 -10.37 11.81 -10.17
CA GLY A 419 -11.22 12.98 -10.04
C GLY A 419 -11.71 13.45 -11.40
N ASP A 420 -12.51 14.51 -11.43
CA ASP A 420 -13.04 15.05 -12.69
C ASP A 420 -12.13 16.12 -13.28
N SER A 421 -11.44 16.86 -12.41
CA SER A 421 -10.66 18.06 -12.74
C SER A 421 -9.49 18.22 -11.78
N PHE A 422 -8.36 18.70 -12.29
CA PHE A 422 -7.19 19.09 -11.49
C PHE A 422 -7.46 20.34 -10.63
N GLY A 423 -8.55 21.06 -10.88
CA GLY A 423 -8.99 22.17 -10.04
C GLY A 423 -9.65 21.75 -8.71
N GLN A 424 -10.11 20.49 -8.60
CA GLN A 424 -10.84 19.98 -7.45
C GLN A 424 -9.92 19.76 -6.22
N SER A 425 -10.48 19.98 -5.03
CA SER A 425 -9.79 19.76 -3.76
C SER A 425 -9.31 18.32 -3.59
N VAL A 426 -10.10 17.34 -4.07
CA VAL A 426 -9.74 15.91 -4.03
C VAL A 426 -8.37 15.68 -4.67
N PHE A 427 -8.10 16.24 -5.85
CA PHE A 427 -6.80 16.14 -6.49
C PHE A 427 -5.72 16.91 -5.74
N LYS A 428 -5.96 18.21 -5.47
CA LYS A 428 -4.98 19.12 -4.87
C LYS A 428 -4.48 18.62 -3.51
N GLU A 429 -5.41 18.22 -2.65
CA GLU A 429 -5.06 17.70 -1.32
C GLU A 429 -4.44 16.31 -1.39
N SER A 430 -4.93 15.42 -2.26
CA SER A 430 -4.29 14.11 -2.44
C SER A 430 -2.83 14.25 -2.89
N LEU A 431 -2.55 15.16 -3.83
CA LEU A 431 -1.20 15.43 -4.28
C LEU A 431 -0.33 16.02 -3.16
N ARG A 432 -0.85 17.01 -2.42
CA ARG A 432 -0.15 17.61 -1.26
C ARG A 432 0.18 16.57 -0.19
N ARG A 433 -0.75 15.67 0.10
CA ARG A 433 -0.60 14.62 1.12
C ARG A 433 0.54 13.65 0.82
N VAL A 434 0.86 13.40 -0.46
CA VAL A 434 2.02 12.58 -0.84
C VAL A 434 3.31 13.15 -0.25
N PHE A 435 3.45 14.46 -0.16
CA PHE A 435 4.67 15.15 0.31
C PHE A 435 4.62 15.57 1.78
N ARG A 436 3.72 14.98 2.58
CA ARG A 436 3.70 15.21 4.04
C ARG A 436 5.07 14.96 4.66
N THR A 437 5.48 15.87 5.54
CA THR A 437 6.70 15.75 6.32
C THR A 437 6.39 15.39 7.77
N PHE A 438 7.38 14.86 8.48
CA PHE A 438 7.29 14.74 9.92
C PHE A 438 7.28 16.13 10.56
N GLU A 439 6.51 16.26 11.64
CA GLU A 439 6.52 17.47 12.46
C GLU A 439 7.96 17.83 12.89
N PRO A 440 8.32 19.13 12.98
CA PRO A 440 9.69 19.55 13.25
C PRO A 440 10.30 19.04 14.57
N ASP A 441 9.45 18.66 15.53
CA ASP A 441 9.83 18.15 16.84
C ASP A 441 10.14 16.65 16.87
N VAL A 442 9.86 15.92 15.77
CA VAL A 442 10.19 14.49 15.66
C VAL A 442 11.72 14.33 15.65
N PRO A 443 12.31 13.59 16.61
CA PRO A 443 13.75 13.37 16.67
C PRO A 443 14.31 12.72 15.39
N GLU A 444 15.43 13.24 14.88
CA GLU A 444 16.13 12.83 13.65
C GLU A 444 15.36 13.00 12.32
N ASP A 445 14.03 12.83 12.33
CA ASP A 445 13.19 12.82 11.12
C ASP A 445 12.38 14.10 10.90
N GLY A 446 12.38 15.04 11.85
CA GLY A 446 11.64 16.29 11.75
C GLY A 446 11.90 17.06 10.44
N GLY A 447 10.83 17.46 9.76
CA GLY A 447 10.87 18.13 8.46
C GLY A 447 11.24 17.23 7.27
N LYS A 448 11.50 15.94 7.47
CA LYS A 448 11.72 14.97 6.38
C LYS A 448 10.39 14.42 5.88
N MET A 449 10.32 14.04 4.60
CA MET A 449 9.12 13.44 4.03
C MET A 449 8.82 12.09 4.69
N GLN A 450 7.54 11.81 4.96
CA GLN A 450 7.08 10.59 5.63
C GLN A 450 7.10 9.36 4.70
N MET A 451 7.16 9.58 3.39
CA MET A 451 7.23 8.51 2.41
C MET A 451 8.55 7.75 2.48
N ALA A 452 8.51 6.50 2.05
CA ALA A 452 9.66 5.62 1.95
C ALA A 452 9.61 4.81 0.65
N PHE A 453 10.76 4.29 0.25
CA PHE A 453 10.99 3.69 -1.06
C PHE A 453 11.62 2.31 -0.96
N GLY A 454 11.46 1.52 -2.02
CA GLY A 454 12.09 0.20 -2.15
C GLY A 454 11.76 -0.72 -0.97
N ALA A 455 10.58 -0.58 -0.37
CA ALA A 455 10.19 -1.32 0.81
C ALA A 455 10.02 -2.80 0.49
N THR A 456 10.47 -3.63 1.42
CA THR A 456 10.29 -5.08 1.41
C THR A 456 9.81 -5.52 2.78
N LEU A 457 8.89 -6.48 2.82
CA LEU A 457 8.34 -7.07 4.02
C LEU A 457 8.67 -8.56 4.04
N GLU A 458 9.29 -9.04 5.11
CA GLU A 458 9.45 -10.46 5.41
C GLU A 458 8.71 -10.81 6.71
N VAL A 459 7.99 -11.94 6.71
CA VAL A 459 7.21 -12.42 7.85
C VAL A 459 7.73 -13.75 8.34
N LEU A 460 8.16 -13.78 9.59
CA LEU A 460 8.62 -14.97 10.30
C LEU A 460 7.55 -15.43 11.29
N THR A 461 7.36 -16.75 11.41
CA THR A 461 6.35 -17.35 12.28
C THR A 461 6.93 -18.48 13.11
N SER A 462 6.27 -18.78 14.23
CA SER A 462 6.56 -20.01 14.98
C SER A 462 6.18 -21.24 14.17
N ARG A 463 6.77 -22.41 14.51
CA ARG A 463 6.65 -23.63 13.70
C ARG A 463 5.22 -24.19 13.60
N GLU A 464 4.33 -23.80 14.51
CA GLU A 464 2.98 -24.34 14.60
C GLU A 464 2.04 -23.78 13.51
N PHE A 465 2.43 -22.70 12.81
CA PHE A 465 1.64 -22.09 11.74
C PHE A 465 2.51 -21.47 10.65
N LYS A 466 1.91 -21.29 9.48
CA LYS A 466 2.58 -20.85 8.26
C LYS A 466 1.90 -19.61 7.68
N VAL A 467 2.60 -18.94 6.79
CA VAL A 467 2.12 -17.79 6.01
C VAL A 467 1.42 -18.30 4.75
N SER A 468 0.14 -18.00 4.60
CA SER A 468 -0.67 -18.36 3.42
C SER A 468 -0.47 -17.36 2.28
N GLY A 469 -0.32 -16.09 2.62
CA GLY A 469 -0.06 -15.04 1.65
C GLY A 469 -0.44 -13.67 2.17
N ALA A 470 -0.46 -12.68 1.27
CA ALA A 470 -0.81 -11.31 1.60
C ALA A 470 -1.72 -10.67 0.55
N ILE A 471 -2.56 -9.73 0.98
CA ILE A 471 -3.41 -8.88 0.13
C ILE A 471 -3.15 -7.41 0.49
N GLY A 472 -2.77 -6.62 -0.51
CA GLY A 472 -2.39 -5.22 -0.40
C GLY A 472 -1.49 -4.81 -1.57
N PRO A 473 -0.87 -3.62 -1.53
CA PRO A 473 0.12 -3.18 -2.52
C PRO A 473 1.43 -3.98 -2.33
N VAL A 474 1.39 -5.26 -2.73
CA VAL A 474 2.48 -6.22 -2.54
C VAL A 474 2.76 -7.02 -3.80
N THR A 475 4.06 -7.20 -4.08
CA THR A 475 4.56 -8.11 -5.12
C THR A 475 5.36 -9.23 -4.46
N SER A 476 5.03 -10.49 -4.79
CA SER A 476 5.74 -11.65 -4.23
C SER A 476 7.23 -11.64 -4.62
N LEU A 477 8.12 -11.85 -3.65
CA LEU A 477 9.54 -12.07 -3.89
C LEU A 477 9.89 -13.54 -4.15
N GLY A 478 8.89 -14.43 -4.13
CA GLY A 478 9.08 -15.87 -4.37
C GLY A 478 9.99 -16.57 -3.35
N LYS A 479 10.16 -15.99 -2.15
CA LYS A 479 11.01 -16.55 -1.09
C LYS A 479 10.33 -17.79 -0.49
N LYS A 480 10.91 -18.96 -0.77
CA LYS A 480 10.46 -20.22 -0.18
C LYS A 480 11.08 -20.41 1.21
N GLY A 481 10.33 -21.05 2.11
CA GLY A 481 10.78 -21.31 3.47
C GLY A 481 9.87 -22.31 4.19
N PRO A 482 10.31 -22.83 5.35
CA PRO A 482 9.53 -23.80 6.13
C PRO A 482 8.22 -23.21 6.69
N ASN A 483 8.14 -21.88 6.79
CA ASN A 483 6.95 -21.17 7.25
C ASN A 483 6.04 -20.68 6.11
N VAL A 484 6.22 -21.14 4.87
CA VAL A 484 5.32 -20.85 3.75
C VAL A 484 4.27 -21.97 3.66
N SER A 485 2.99 -21.60 3.61
CA SER A 485 1.88 -22.55 3.46
C SER A 485 1.73 -23.01 2.02
N ASP A 486 1.16 -24.20 1.87
CA ASP A 486 0.69 -24.72 0.59
C ASP A 486 -0.71 -24.18 0.25
N LEU A 487 -1.44 -23.65 1.24
CA LEU A 487 -2.70 -22.95 1.05
C LEU A 487 -2.42 -21.48 0.77
N GLU A 488 -2.57 -21.05 -0.49
CA GLU A 488 -2.30 -19.68 -0.91
C GLU A 488 -3.54 -18.78 -0.75
N VAL A 489 -3.34 -17.56 -0.23
CA VAL A 489 -4.36 -16.49 -0.16
C VAL A 489 -3.73 -15.21 -0.72
N GLY A 490 -4.38 -14.55 -1.69
CA GLY A 490 -3.81 -13.39 -2.38
C GLY A 490 -2.46 -13.70 -3.03
N LYS A 491 -1.46 -12.85 -2.81
CA LYS A 491 -0.08 -13.06 -3.29
C LYS A 491 0.66 -14.06 -2.39
N GLY A 492 0.31 -15.33 -2.50
CA GLY A 492 0.83 -16.44 -1.70
C GLY A 492 2.16 -17.05 -2.18
N GLY A 493 2.47 -18.23 -1.66
CA GLY A 493 3.64 -19.02 -2.05
C GLY A 493 4.99 -18.41 -1.65
N THR A 494 4.98 -17.42 -0.76
CA THR A 494 6.16 -16.70 -0.24
C THR A 494 5.90 -16.27 1.21
N ASN A 495 6.95 -15.94 1.94
CA ASN A 495 6.87 -15.21 3.22
C ASN A 495 7.46 -13.79 3.12
N ALA A 496 7.79 -13.35 1.89
CA ALA A 496 8.40 -12.06 1.63
C ALA A 496 7.85 -11.39 0.37
N TRP A 497 7.64 -10.07 0.45
CA TRP A 497 7.06 -9.23 -0.59
C TRP A 497 7.84 -7.93 -0.76
N SER A 498 7.83 -7.38 -1.97
CA SER A 498 8.15 -5.98 -2.23
C SER A 498 6.86 -5.17 -2.11
N LEU A 499 6.95 -4.02 -1.44
CA LEU A 499 5.88 -3.04 -1.32
C LEU A 499 6.16 -1.82 -2.21
N GLY A 500 7.40 -1.64 -2.68
CA GLY A 500 7.79 -0.46 -3.45
C GLY A 500 7.74 0.81 -2.60
N GLY A 501 6.90 1.76 -2.98
CA GLY A 501 6.58 2.95 -2.21
C GLY A 501 5.67 2.64 -1.03
N VAL A 502 5.97 3.20 0.13
CA VAL A 502 5.14 3.07 1.33
C VAL A 502 5.08 4.39 2.09
N ASP A 503 4.05 4.56 2.89
CA ASP A 503 3.89 5.67 3.82
C ASP A 503 3.27 5.17 5.14
N PRO A 504 3.08 6.03 6.16
CA PRO A 504 2.55 5.62 7.46
C PRO A 504 1.13 5.04 7.45
N GLU A 505 0.36 5.19 6.37
CA GLU A 505 -1.01 4.69 6.23
C GLU A 505 -1.06 3.32 5.52
N THR A 506 -0.03 3.01 4.73
CA THR A 506 0.06 1.77 3.96
C THR A 506 -0.07 0.53 4.84
N THR A 507 -1.13 -0.26 4.62
CA THR A 507 -1.50 -1.41 5.44
C THR A 507 -1.70 -2.68 4.60
N VAL A 508 -0.99 -3.74 4.96
CA VAL A 508 -1.02 -5.05 4.29
C VAL A 508 -1.80 -6.04 5.14
N ALA A 509 -2.66 -6.85 4.50
CA ALA A 509 -3.31 -7.99 5.14
C ALA A 509 -2.44 -9.24 4.94
N ILE A 510 -2.03 -9.89 6.03
CA ILE A 510 -1.26 -11.14 6.02
C ILE A 510 -2.14 -12.26 6.57
N TYR A 511 -2.21 -13.37 5.84
CA TYR A 511 -3.03 -14.53 6.19
C TYR A 511 -2.15 -15.71 6.60
N PHE A 512 -2.63 -16.49 7.56
CA PHE A 512 -1.90 -17.58 8.18
C PHE A 512 -2.69 -18.90 8.13
N ASP A 513 -1.97 -20.01 8.05
CA ASP A 513 -2.52 -21.38 8.13
C ASP A 513 -1.93 -22.09 9.35
N ILE A 514 -2.79 -22.46 10.30
CA ILE A 514 -2.37 -23.24 11.47
C ILE A 514 -2.08 -24.67 11.01
N SER A 515 -0.81 -25.06 11.11
CA SER A 515 -0.31 -26.32 10.56
C SER A 515 -0.27 -27.47 11.56
N ASN A 516 -0.42 -27.17 12.86
CA ASN A 516 -0.40 -28.18 13.91
C ASN A 516 -1.58 -29.16 13.74
N PRO A 517 -1.35 -30.48 13.57
CA PRO A 517 -2.41 -31.45 13.33
C PRO A 517 -3.32 -31.65 14.55
N GLY A 518 -2.89 -31.26 15.76
CA GLY A 518 -3.70 -31.38 16.98
C GLY A 518 -3.74 -32.79 17.58
N THR A 519 -2.82 -33.68 17.20
CA THR A 519 -2.70 -35.03 17.78
C THR A 519 -2.28 -35.03 19.24
N SER A 520 -1.56 -33.98 19.66
CA SER A 520 -1.16 -33.74 21.05
C SER A 520 -1.41 -32.27 21.41
N PRO A 521 -1.87 -31.97 22.63
CA PRO A 521 -2.02 -30.58 23.08
C PRO A 521 -0.66 -29.89 23.12
N LEU A 522 -0.64 -28.59 22.80
CA LEU A 522 0.57 -27.79 22.96
C LEU A 522 0.93 -27.66 24.45
N PRO A 523 2.22 -27.59 24.82
CA PRO A 523 2.63 -27.41 26.21
C PRO A 523 1.96 -26.19 26.85
N GLU A 524 1.62 -26.30 28.14
CA GLU A 524 1.05 -25.18 28.89
C GLU A 524 2.03 -23.99 28.89
N GLY A 525 1.49 -22.78 28.69
CA GLY A 525 2.30 -21.57 28.59
C GLY A 525 3.03 -21.37 27.25
N LYS A 526 2.97 -22.32 26.30
CA LYS A 526 3.48 -22.13 24.94
C LYS A 526 2.82 -20.90 24.30
N ARG A 527 3.65 -20.04 23.70
CA ARG A 527 3.22 -18.84 22.97
C ARG A 527 3.42 -19.01 21.46
N ARG A 528 2.67 -18.23 20.69
CA ARG A 528 2.87 -18.02 19.25
C ARG A 528 3.61 -16.70 19.04
N PHE A 529 4.52 -16.70 18.09
CA PHE A 529 5.32 -15.53 17.71
C PHE A 529 5.19 -15.26 16.21
N ILE A 530 5.03 -13.97 15.87
CA ILE A 530 5.09 -13.44 14.51
C ILE A 530 6.13 -12.32 14.54
N GLN A 531 7.04 -12.27 13.59
CA GLN A 531 7.94 -11.13 13.41
C GLN A 531 7.85 -10.58 11.99
N PHE A 532 7.51 -9.30 11.89
CA PHE A 532 7.49 -8.54 10.65
C PHE A 532 8.81 -7.79 10.52
N LEU A 533 9.49 -7.98 9.40
CA LEU A 533 10.76 -7.33 9.09
C LEU A 533 10.56 -6.47 7.84
N THR A 534 10.48 -5.15 8.02
CA THR A 534 10.26 -4.20 6.92
C THR A 534 11.54 -3.44 6.63
N LYS A 535 12.21 -3.73 5.51
CA LYS A 535 13.40 -2.99 5.07
C LYS A 535 13.00 -1.98 4.02
N TYR A 536 13.42 -0.72 4.16
CA TYR A 536 13.08 0.35 3.23
C TYR A 536 14.17 1.43 3.18
N GLN A 537 14.13 2.27 2.15
CA GLN A 537 14.90 3.50 2.07
C GLN A 537 14.03 4.65 2.60
N HIS A 538 14.49 5.28 3.68
CA HIS A 538 13.87 6.50 4.21
C HIS A 538 14.12 7.69 3.26
N ALA A 539 13.27 8.71 3.30
CA ALA A 539 13.36 9.86 2.40
C ALA A 539 14.69 10.62 2.49
N ASN A 540 15.46 10.47 3.57
CA ASN A 540 16.81 11.02 3.71
C ASN A 540 17.91 10.19 3.00
N GLY A 541 17.54 9.14 2.27
CA GLY A 541 18.47 8.26 1.55
C GLY A 541 19.09 7.14 2.39
N ARG A 542 18.85 7.10 3.70
CA ARG A 542 19.34 6.02 4.58
C ARG A 542 18.44 4.78 4.45
N THR A 543 19.05 3.61 4.58
CA THR A 543 18.30 2.36 4.62
C THR A 543 17.98 2.02 6.07
N ARG A 544 16.70 1.74 6.34
CA ARG A 544 16.22 1.30 7.64
C ARG A 544 15.62 -0.10 7.59
N LEU A 545 15.61 -0.76 8.74
CA LEU A 545 14.87 -1.98 8.98
C LEU A 545 13.96 -1.76 10.19
N ARG A 546 12.65 -1.92 10.03
CA ARG A 546 11.71 -2.00 11.13
C ARG A 546 11.41 -3.45 11.48
N ALA A 547 11.59 -3.83 12.74
CA ALA A 547 11.29 -5.15 13.26
C ALA A 547 10.18 -5.05 14.30
N THR A 548 9.02 -5.64 13.99
CA THR A 548 7.85 -5.71 14.87
C THR A 548 7.62 -7.15 15.26
N THR A 549 7.66 -7.47 16.56
CA THR A 549 7.45 -8.83 17.05
C THR A 549 6.18 -8.91 17.90
N LEU A 550 5.27 -9.80 17.51
CA LEU A 550 4.05 -10.08 18.26
C LEU A 550 4.19 -11.41 19.01
N CYS A 551 3.61 -11.44 20.20
CA CYS A 551 3.46 -12.64 21.02
C CYS A 551 1.99 -12.86 21.35
N GLY A 552 1.60 -14.10 21.62
CA GLY A 552 0.32 -14.34 22.30
C GLY A 552 -0.05 -15.80 22.45
N PRO A 553 -1.25 -16.05 22.95
CA PRO A 553 -1.62 -17.36 23.48
C PRO A 553 -2.14 -18.32 22.40
N TRP A 554 -1.85 -19.60 22.62
CA TRP A 554 -2.59 -20.72 22.07
C TRP A 554 -3.71 -21.13 23.02
N TYR A 555 -4.78 -21.68 22.47
CA TYR A 555 -5.85 -22.34 23.21
C TYR A 555 -5.92 -23.83 22.82
N ASN A 556 -5.70 -24.69 23.81
CA ASN A 556 -5.99 -26.11 23.69
C ASN A 556 -7.44 -26.34 24.11
N PRO A 557 -8.33 -26.81 23.20
CA PRO A 557 -9.69 -27.14 23.59
C PRO A 557 -9.69 -28.33 24.57
N PRO A 558 -10.56 -28.33 25.60
CA PRO A 558 -10.80 -29.49 26.45
C PRO A 558 -11.19 -30.74 25.64
N PRO A 559 -10.86 -31.95 26.14
CA PRO A 559 -11.31 -33.19 25.51
C PRO A 559 -12.84 -33.22 25.40
N GLY A 560 -13.38 -33.37 24.18
CA GLY A 560 -14.82 -33.51 23.91
C GLY A 560 -15.54 -32.28 23.34
N GLU A 561 -14.97 -31.07 23.40
CA GLU A 561 -15.58 -29.86 22.81
C GLU A 561 -15.60 -29.85 21.26
N GLY A 562 -14.76 -30.69 20.64
CA GLY A 562 -14.64 -30.81 19.19
C GLY A 562 -15.54 -31.88 18.54
N GLU A 563 -16.23 -32.69 19.33
CA GLU A 563 -17.25 -33.63 18.84
C GLU A 563 -18.60 -32.92 18.85
N LYS A 564 -19.42 -33.13 17.81
CA LYS A 564 -20.73 -32.46 17.63
C LYS A 564 -21.47 -32.43 18.98
N ARG A 565 -21.69 -31.23 19.54
CA ARG A 565 -22.63 -31.04 20.66
C ARG A 565 -23.92 -31.78 20.27
N ALA A 566 -24.28 -32.83 21.02
CA ALA A 566 -25.57 -33.46 20.84
C ALA A 566 -26.64 -32.37 21.06
N PRO A 567 -27.70 -32.31 20.23
CA PRO A 567 -28.78 -31.36 20.48
C PRO A 567 -29.30 -31.54 21.91
N PRO A 568 -29.66 -30.46 22.62
CA PRO A 568 -30.22 -30.58 23.96
C PRO A 568 -31.43 -31.51 23.89
N GLN A 569 -31.38 -32.61 24.66
CA GLN A 569 -32.50 -33.55 24.71
C GLN A 569 -33.73 -32.83 25.25
N PRO A 570 -34.87 -32.85 24.54
CA PRO A 570 -36.10 -32.23 25.05
C PRO A 570 -36.54 -32.97 26.31
N GLY A 571 -36.58 -32.28 27.46
CA GLY A 571 -37.23 -32.78 28.66
C GLY A 571 -36.37 -33.08 29.89
N VAL A 572 -35.07 -32.79 29.89
CA VAL A 572 -34.26 -32.87 31.13
C VAL A 572 -34.16 -31.47 31.76
N ASN A 573 -35.07 -31.17 32.68
CA ASN A 573 -34.93 -30.08 33.65
C ASN A 573 -33.75 -30.39 34.58
N GLY A 574 -32.55 -30.10 34.08
CA GLY A 574 -31.29 -30.18 34.82
C GLY A 574 -30.48 -28.94 34.53
N TYR A 575 -30.87 -27.82 35.14
CA TYR A 575 -30.03 -26.63 35.29
C TYR A 575 -28.85 -27.01 36.20
N ASN A 576 -27.90 -27.79 35.68
CA ASN A 576 -26.60 -27.93 36.31
C ASN A 576 -25.80 -26.70 35.91
N GLY A 577 -25.82 -25.70 36.78
CA GLY A 577 -25.14 -24.41 36.66
C GLY A 577 -23.61 -24.48 36.70
N ASN A 578 -23.00 -25.32 35.85
CA ASN A 578 -21.64 -25.09 35.43
C ASN A 578 -21.69 -24.07 34.31
N MET A 579 -21.52 -22.80 34.67
CA MET A 579 -21.31 -21.70 33.74
C MET A 579 -20.05 -22.02 32.93
N GLU A 580 -20.19 -22.72 31.80
CA GLU A 580 -19.09 -23.03 30.89
C GLU A 580 -18.45 -21.70 30.48
N GLN A 581 -17.19 -21.49 30.88
CA GLN A 581 -16.49 -20.27 30.52
C GLN A 581 -16.36 -20.21 29.00
N PRO A 582 -16.69 -19.07 28.37
CA PRO A 582 -16.57 -18.94 26.92
C PRO A 582 -15.11 -19.16 26.51
N SER A 583 -14.91 -19.93 25.43
CA SER A 583 -13.56 -20.22 24.92
C SER A 583 -12.78 -18.91 24.71
N PRO A 584 -11.51 -18.82 25.15
CA PRO A 584 -10.64 -17.67 24.90
C PRO A 584 -10.54 -17.30 23.41
N VAL A 585 -10.72 -18.26 22.50
CA VAL A 585 -10.77 -17.97 21.05
C VAL A 585 -11.98 -17.10 20.72
N LYS A 586 -13.17 -17.44 21.25
CA LYS A 586 -14.42 -16.66 21.08
C LYS A 586 -14.25 -15.25 21.64
N MET A 587 -13.72 -15.13 22.86
CA MET A 587 -13.52 -13.84 23.54
C MET A 587 -12.47 -12.94 22.89
N SER A 588 -11.58 -13.53 22.08
CA SER A 588 -10.46 -12.81 21.44
C SER A 588 -10.74 -12.39 20.00
N PHE A 589 -11.97 -12.60 19.51
CA PHE A 589 -12.34 -12.28 18.13
C PHE A 589 -12.47 -10.78 17.95
N ASP A 590 -11.75 -10.24 16.96
CA ASP A 590 -11.87 -8.87 16.53
C ASP A 590 -12.75 -8.81 15.28
N GLN A 591 -14.04 -8.54 15.48
CA GLN A 591 -15.02 -8.48 14.39
C GLN A 591 -14.70 -7.42 13.33
N GLU A 592 -14.05 -6.32 13.72
CA GLU A 592 -13.67 -5.24 12.81
C GLU A 592 -12.53 -5.69 11.88
N ALA A 593 -11.43 -6.16 12.47
CA ALA A 593 -10.30 -6.66 11.70
C ALA A 593 -10.70 -7.88 10.84
N ALA A 594 -11.53 -8.77 11.38
CA ALA A 594 -12.04 -9.92 10.65
C ALA A 594 -12.93 -9.50 9.46
N ALA A 595 -13.74 -8.46 9.60
CA ALA A 595 -14.58 -7.95 8.52
C ALA A 595 -13.73 -7.38 7.38
N VAL A 596 -12.70 -6.59 7.70
CA VAL A 596 -11.76 -6.04 6.70
C VAL A 596 -10.94 -7.14 6.04
N LEU A 597 -10.43 -8.11 6.82
CA LEU A 597 -9.71 -9.27 6.27
C LEU A 597 -10.59 -10.11 5.33
N LEU A 598 -11.87 -10.31 5.68
CA LEU A 598 -12.85 -10.97 4.82
C LEU A 598 -13.12 -10.17 3.55
N ALA A 599 -13.29 -8.84 3.67
CA ALA A 599 -13.53 -7.94 2.56
C ALA A 599 -12.39 -7.97 1.53
N ARG A 600 -11.14 -7.92 2.00
CA ARG A 600 -9.96 -8.02 1.13
C ARG A 600 -9.88 -9.36 0.39
N VAL A 601 -10.21 -10.48 1.05
CA VAL A 601 -10.31 -11.79 0.37
C VAL A 601 -11.46 -11.80 -0.63
N ALA A 602 -12.62 -11.23 -0.30
CA ALA A 602 -13.75 -11.18 -1.20
C ALA A 602 -13.40 -10.39 -2.48
N VAL A 603 -12.77 -9.22 -2.33
CA VAL A 603 -12.31 -8.39 -3.45
C VAL A 603 -11.26 -9.11 -4.30
N ASP A 604 -10.22 -9.69 -3.69
CA ASP A 604 -9.18 -10.44 -4.41
C ASP A 604 -9.79 -11.58 -5.25
N ARG A 605 -10.77 -12.30 -4.71
CA ARG A 605 -11.46 -13.38 -5.43
C ARG A 605 -12.25 -12.91 -6.64
N THR A 606 -12.74 -11.67 -6.67
CA THR A 606 -13.42 -11.13 -7.87
C THR A 606 -12.51 -11.03 -9.09
N GLY A 607 -11.18 -11.10 -8.92
CA GLY A 607 -10.24 -11.13 -10.04
C GLY A 607 -10.20 -12.48 -10.79
N SER A 608 -10.72 -13.56 -10.18
CA SER A 608 -10.68 -14.91 -10.75
C SER A 608 -12.01 -15.67 -10.72
N GLU A 609 -12.97 -15.20 -9.92
CA GLU A 609 -14.28 -15.80 -9.73
C GLU A 609 -15.41 -14.82 -10.08
N ASP A 610 -16.56 -15.35 -10.48
CA ASP A 610 -17.75 -14.54 -10.71
C ASP A 610 -18.25 -13.92 -9.39
N VAL A 611 -18.69 -12.66 -9.46
CA VAL A 611 -19.17 -11.89 -8.30
C VAL A 611 -20.29 -12.63 -7.56
N ALA A 612 -21.20 -13.31 -8.26
CA ALA A 612 -22.29 -14.04 -7.62
C ALA A 612 -21.78 -15.20 -6.75
N ASP A 613 -20.69 -15.86 -7.16
CA ASP A 613 -20.07 -16.93 -6.38
C ASP A 613 -19.29 -16.39 -5.18
N VAL A 614 -18.63 -15.24 -5.34
CA VAL A 614 -18.00 -14.52 -4.22
C VAL A 614 -19.05 -14.12 -3.17
N LEU A 615 -20.20 -13.58 -3.58
CA LEU A 615 -21.30 -13.23 -2.67
C LEU A 615 -21.85 -14.47 -1.94
N ARG A 616 -22.07 -15.58 -2.66
CA ARG A 616 -22.48 -16.86 -2.03
C ARG A 616 -21.44 -17.35 -1.03
N TRP A 617 -20.16 -17.16 -1.31
CA TRP A 617 -19.09 -17.52 -0.39
C TRP A 617 -19.10 -16.64 0.86
N VAL A 618 -19.29 -15.33 0.71
CA VAL A 618 -19.42 -14.40 1.85
C VAL A 618 -20.61 -14.80 2.72
N ASP A 619 -21.79 -15.01 2.12
CA ASP A 619 -23.01 -15.41 2.82
C ASP A 619 -22.82 -16.76 3.55
N ARG A 620 -22.20 -17.76 2.90
CA ARG A 620 -21.89 -19.06 3.52
C ARG A 620 -20.87 -18.94 4.66
N SER A 621 -19.90 -18.03 4.54
CA SER A 621 -18.90 -17.80 5.58
C SER A 621 -19.54 -17.19 6.83
N LEU A 622 -20.44 -16.21 6.65
CA LEU A 622 -21.22 -15.65 7.75
C LEU A 622 -22.08 -16.72 8.44
N ILE A 623 -22.83 -17.52 7.68
CA ILE A 623 -23.68 -18.58 8.23
C ILE A 623 -22.85 -19.57 9.05
N ARG A 624 -21.70 -20.01 8.55
CA ARG A 624 -20.83 -20.96 9.25
C ARG A 624 -20.21 -20.37 10.51
N LEU A 625 -19.79 -19.09 10.47
CA LEU A 625 -19.28 -18.37 11.63
C LEU A 625 -20.34 -18.29 12.73
N CYS A 626 -21.54 -17.81 12.39
CA CYS A 626 -22.66 -17.73 13.32
C CYS A 626 -23.04 -19.12 13.87
N SER A 627 -23.06 -20.14 13.02
CA SER A 627 -23.36 -21.52 13.44
C SER A 627 -22.38 -22.06 14.49
N LYS A 628 -21.11 -21.60 14.47
CA LYS A 628 -20.06 -22.01 15.40
C LYS A 628 -20.07 -21.20 16.70
N PHE A 629 -20.29 -19.89 16.63
CA PHE A 629 -20.06 -18.99 17.77
C PHE A 629 -21.32 -18.41 18.42
N ALA A 630 -22.47 -18.46 17.74
CA ALA A 630 -23.75 -18.01 18.29
C ALA A 630 -24.35 -19.03 19.26
N ASP A 631 -25.20 -18.55 20.15
CA ASP A 631 -26.02 -19.36 21.03
C ASP A 631 -27.44 -19.43 20.44
N TYR A 632 -27.94 -20.63 20.19
CA TYR A 632 -29.28 -20.86 19.61
C TYR A 632 -29.78 -22.28 19.90
N VAL A 633 -31.10 -22.43 19.86
CA VAL A 633 -31.81 -23.70 19.85
C VAL A 633 -32.08 -24.08 18.40
N PRO A 634 -31.70 -25.30 17.94
CA PRO A 634 -32.03 -25.77 16.60
C PRO A 634 -33.52 -25.62 16.30
N ASP A 635 -33.83 -25.19 15.07
CA ASP A 635 -35.20 -24.97 14.58
C ASP A 635 -36.01 -23.86 15.29
N ASP A 636 -35.41 -23.06 16.18
CA ASP A 636 -36.02 -21.85 16.77
C ASP A 636 -35.20 -20.58 16.43
N PRO A 637 -35.55 -19.83 15.38
CA PRO A 637 -34.86 -18.61 14.99
C PRO A 637 -34.86 -17.50 16.06
N ASN A 638 -35.86 -17.45 16.94
CA ASN A 638 -35.98 -16.39 17.95
C ASN A 638 -34.99 -16.56 19.10
N SER A 639 -34.41 -17.76 19.24
CA SER A 639 -33.40 -18.08 20.24
C SER A 639 -32.00 -17.57 19.88
N PHE A 640 -31.77 -17.16 18.62
CA PHE A 640 -30.44 -16.81 18.12
C PHE A 640 -29.86 -15.56 18.82
N ARG A 641 -28.70 -15.71 19.45
CA ARG A 641 -27.96 -14.62 20.11
C ARG A 641 -26.48 -14.65 19.75
N LEU A 642 -25.91 -13.48 19.51
CA LEU A 642 -24.47 -13.29 19.34
C LEU A 642 -23.90 -12.57 20.56
N ALA A 643 -22.70 -12.95 20.96
CA ALA A 643 -21.94 -12.24 21.97
C ALA A 643 -21.46 -10.87 21.42
N PRO A 644 -21.15 -9.89 22.28
CA PRO A 644 -20.73 -8.55 21.86
C PRO A 644 -19.54 -8.56 20.87
N GLU A 645 -18.64 -9.52 21.00
CA GLU A 645 -17.46 -9.68 20.14
C GLU A 645 -17.84 -10.01 18.68
N PHE A 646 -19.06 -10.49 18.42
CA PHE A 646 -19.54 -10.90 17.09
C PHE A 646 -20.75 -10.10 16.60
N SER A 647 -21.35 -9.25 17.43
CA SER A 647 -22.68 -8.68 17.18
C SER A 647 -22.73 -7.73 15.96
N LEU A 648 -21.64 -7.03 15.65
CA LEU A 648 -21.51 -6.13 14.50
C LEU A 648 -21.05 -6.86 13.23
N PHE A 649 -20.41 -8.02 13.35
CA PHE A 649 -19.89 -8.75 12.19
C PHE A 649 -20.95 -9.02 11.10
N PRO A 650 -22.18 -9.49 11.41
CA PRO A 650 -23.24 -9.63 10.41
C PRO A 650 -23.61 -8.30 9.73
N GLN A 651 -23.55 -7.19 10.46
CA GLN A 651 -23.84 -5.86 9.92
C GLN A 651 -22.75 -5.43 8.92
N PHE A 652 -21.46 -5.61 9.25
CA PHE A 652 -20.37 -5.37 8.30
C PHE A 652 -20.51 -6.21 7.05
N VAL A 653 -20.83 -7.50 7.18
CA VAL A 653 -21.05 -8.39 6.03
C VAL A 653 -22.26 -7.95 5.19
N PHE A 654 -23.32 -7.47 5.83
CA PHE A 654 -24.50 -6.93 5.17
C PHE A 654 -24.19 -5.70 4.32
N HIS A 655 -23.33 -4.79 4.79
CA HIS A 655 -22.90 -3.63 4.02
C HIS A 655 -21.86 -4.00 2.95
N LEU A 656 -20.89 -4.88 3.26
CA LEU A 656 -19.89 -5.36 2.31
C LEU A 656 -20.53 -5.97 1.04
N ARG A 657 -21.48 -6.88 1.20
CA ARG A 657 -22.13 -7.61 0.07
C ARG A 657 -22.91 -6.72 -0.89
N ARG A 658 -23.23 -5.49 -0.48
CA ARG A 658 -23.95 -4.48 -1.28
C ARG A 658 -23.10 -3.26 -1.63
N SER A 659 -21.86 -3.22 -1.18
CA SER A 659 -20.93 -2.13 -1.45
C SER A 659 -20.47 -2.18 -2.91
N GLN A 660 -19.96 -1.05 -3.38
CA GLN A 660 -19.33 -0.89 -4.70
C GLN A 660 -18.09 -1.78 -4.90
N PHE A 661 -17.55 -2.40 -3.84
CA PHE A 661 -16.46 -3.36 -3.96
C PHE A 661 -16.90 -4.66 -4.64
N LEU A 662 -18.14 -5.09 -4.40
CA LEU A 662 -18.69 -6.35 -4.90
C LEU A 662 -19.83 -6.12 -5.90
N GLN A 663 -20.70 -5.14 -5.69
CA GLN A 663 -21.80 -4.81 -6.61
C GLN A 663 -21.35 -3.69 -7.55
N LEU A 664 -20.96 -4.06 -8.77
CA LEU A 664 -20.39 -3.13 -9.76
C LEU A 664 -21.44 -2.43 -10.65
N PHE A 665 -22.71 -2.52 -10.29
CA PHE A 665 -23.77 -1.80 -11.02
C PHE A 665 -23.68 -0.31 -10.72
N ASN A 666 -23.82 0.54 -11.74
CA ASN A 666 -23.60 1.99 -11.67
C ASN A 666 -22.15 2.43 -11.34
N SER A 667 -21.17 1.55 -11.45
CA SER A 667 -19.75 1.93 -11.44
C SER A 667 -19.08 1.60 -12.77
N SER A 668 -18.10 2.39 -13.14
CA SER A 668 -17.19 2.10 -14.24
C SER A 668 -16.07 1.13 -13.80
N PRO A 669 -15.46 0.40 -14.76
CA PRO A 669 -14.24 -0.38 -14.51
C PRO A 669 -13.12 0.38 -13.78
N ASP A 670 -12.91 1.67 -14.08
CA ASP A 670 -11.88 2.49 -13.45
C ASP A 670 -12.21 2.84 -12.00
N GLU A 671 -13.45 3.22 -11.70
CA GLU A 671 -13.91 3.48 -10.33
C GLU A 671 -13.80 2.22 -9.47
N ALA A 672 -14.21 1.08 -10.00
CA ALA A 672 -14.09 -0.20 -9.31
C ALA A 672 -12.64 -0.54 -8.98
N ALA A 673 -11.71 -0.31 -9.91
CA ALA A 673 -10.28 -0.52 -9.69
C ALA A 673 -9.74 0.43 -8.61
N TYR A 674 -10.10 1.71 -8.68
CA TYR A 674 -9.73 2.72 -7.68
C TYR A 674 -10.23 2.36 -6.28
N TYR A 675 -11.52 2.09 -6.10
CA TYR A 675 -12.08 1.78 -4.78
C TYR A 675 -11.43 0.52 -4.17
N ARG A 676 -11.26 -0.54 -4.98
CA ARG A 676 -10.64 -1.79 -4.53
C ARG A 676 -9.18 -1.60 -4.14
N TYR A 677 -8.43 -0.80 -4.89
CA TYR A 677 -7.05 -0.47 -4.57
C TYR A 677 -6.95 0.21 -3.19
N ILE A 678 -7.78 1.22 -2.97
CA ILE A 678 -7.78 1.98 -1.72
C ILE A 678 -8.16 1.09 -0.51
N LEU A 679 -9.18 0.23 -0.63
CA LEU A 679 -9.54 -0.74 0.40
C LEU A 679 -8.37 -1.70 0.75
N ASN A 680 -7.60 -2.11 -0.26
CA ASN A 680 -6.47 -3.02 -0.09
C ASN A 680 -5.22 -2.33 0.51
N ARG A 681 -5.21 -1.00 0.55
CA ARG A 681 -4.09 -0.19 1.06
C ARG A 681 -4.36 0.36 2.45
N GLU A 682 -5.61 0.67 2.80
CA GLU A 682 -5.95 1.41 4.01
C GLU A 682 -6.00 0.58 5.30
N ASN A 683 -5.88 1.26 6.45
CA ASN A 683 -5.95 0.62 7.78
C ASN A 683 -7.36 0.08 8.12
N THR A 684 -7.50 -0.57 9.27
CA THR A 684 -8.78 -1.14 9.73
C THR A 684 -9.88 -0.08 9.80
N THR A 685 -9.63 1.03 10.49
CA THR A 685 -10.61 2.09 10.71
C THR A 685 -11.15 2.66 9.39
N ASN A 686 -10.25 3.06 8.49
CA ASN A 686 -10.61 3.62 7.19
C ASN A 686 -11.35 2.58 6.33
N SER A 687 -10.92 1.32 6.36
CA SER A 687 -11.59 0.23 5.64
C SER A 687 -13.00 -0.05 6.17
N LEU A 688 -13.25 0.12 7.47
CA LEU A 688 -14.59 -0.02 8.02
C LEU A 688 -15.51 1.10 7.55
N VAL A 689 -15.05 2.35 7.53
CA VAL A 689 -15.83 3.49 7.00
C VAL A 689 -16.19 3.25 5.53
N MET A 690 -15.27 2.72 4.74
CA MET A 690 -15.51 2.32 3.36
C MET A 690 -16.58 1.21 3.22
N ILE A 691 -16.57 0.22 4.11
CA ILE A 691 -17.51 -0.91 4.08
C ILE A 691 -18.88 -0.47 4.58
N GLN A 692 -18.91 0.21 5.73
CA GLN A 692 -20.08 0.73 6.41
C GLN A 692 -19.85 2.22 6.70
N PRO A 693 -20.36 3.11 5.82
CA PRO A 693 -20.27 4.55 6.02
C PRO A 693 -20.77 5.02 7.38
N THR A 694 -20.13 6.05 7.92
CA THR A 694 -20.54 6.65 9.19
C THR A 694 -21.57 7.75 8.93
N LEU A 695 -22.56 7.86 9.80
CA LEU A 695 -23.62 8.85 9.71
C LEU A 695 -23.77 9.54 11.06
N LEU A 696 -23.52 10.85 11.11
CA LEU A 696 -23.74 11.67 12.29
C LEU A 696 -24.99 12.54 12.10
N SER A 697 -25.82 12.63 13.14
CA SER A 697 -27.02 13.46 13.18
C SER A 697 -26.81 14.65 14.10
N TYR A 698 -27.11 15.83 13.58
CA TYR A 698 -27.05 17.12 14.25
C TYR A 698 -28.48 17.64 14.43
N SER A 699 -28.81 18.05 15.65
CA SER A 699 -30.12 18.60 15.99
C SER A 699 -29.97 19.62 17.12
N PHE A 700 -31.02 20.39 17.40
CA PHE A 700 -31.05 21.29 18.56
C PHE A 700 -31.04 20.56 19.91
N ASN A 701 -31.33 19.26 19.93
CA ASN A 701 -31.59 18.50 21.16
C ASN A 701 -30.34 17.86 21.77
N GLY A 702 -29.14 18.29 21.37
CA GLY A 702 -27.89 17.81 21.95
C GLY A 702 -26.70 17.85 20.99
N PRO A 703 -25.54 17.36 21.44
CA PRO A 703 -24.36 17.26 20.60
C PRO A 703 -24.56 16.23 19.48
N PRO A 704 -23.73 16.25 18.42
CA PRO A 704 -23.82 15.30 17.30
C PRO A 704 -23.83 13.85 17.80
N GLN A 705 -24.72 13.03 17.26
CA GLN A 705 -24.86 11.62 17.64
C GLN A 705 -24.73 10.70 16.44
N PRO A 706 -24.08 9.52 16.57
CA PRO A 706 -24.15 8.48 15.57
C PRO A 706 -25.60 8.06 15.28
N ALA A 707 -25.95 8.02 14.00
CA ALA A 707 -27.24 7.56 13.51
C ALA A 707 -27.08 6.24 12.75
N LEU A 708 -28.13 5.43 12.74
CA LEU A 708 -28.15 4.22 11.91
C LEU A 708 -28.15 4.61 10.44
N LEU A 709 -27.41 3.86 9.61
CA LEU A 709 -27.42 4.03 8.15
C LEU A 709 -28.73 3.45 7.55
N ASP A 710 -29.85 4.10 7.89
CA ASP A 710 -31.22 3.73 7.52
C ASP A 710 -32.01 5.00 7.15
N SER A 711 -32.99 4.83 6.26
CA SER A 711 -33.99 5.85 5.93
C SER A 711 -34.66 6.51 7.14
N GLN A 712 -34.85 5.81 8.25
CA GLN A 712 -35.45 6.34 9.48
C GLN A 712 -34.62 7.43 10.16
N SER A 713 -33.32 7.50 9.85
CA SER A 713 -32.43 8.56 10.34
C SER A 713 -32.60 9.88 9.58
N VAL A 714 -33.24 9.86 8.41
CA VAL A 714 -33.49 11.06 7.61
C VAL A 714 -34.72 11.77 8.16
N ARG A 715 -34.50 12.83 8.97
CA ARG A 715 -35.57 13.60 9.61
C ARG A 715 -35.59 15.07 9.13
N PRO A 716 -36.78 15.69 9.01
CA PRO A 716 -36.91 17.07 8.52
C PRO A 716 -36.14 18.12 9.34
N ASP A 717 -36.02 17.90 10.65
CA ASP A 717 -35.49 18.82 11.66
C ASP A 717 -34.03 18.53 12.05
N THR A 718 -33.33 17.72 11.25
CA THR A 718 -31.94 17.32 11.51
C THR A 718 -31.04 17.64 10.32
N ILE A 719 -29.74 17.77 10.59
CA ILE A 719 -28.70 17.78 9.57
C ILE A 719 -27.91 16.49 9.72
N LEU A 720 -27.57 15.83 8.62
CA LEU A 720 -26.79 14.60 8.61
C LEU A 720 -25.43 14.84 7.97
N LEU A 721 -24.38 14.29 8.56
CA LEU A 721 -23.04 14.20 7.97
C LEU A 721 -22.76 12.73 7.66
N LEU A 722 -22.71 12.39 6.38
CA LEU A 722 -22.37 11.07 5.88
C LEU A 722 -20.91 11.08 5.43
N ASP A 723 -20.09 10.22 6.03
CA ASP A 723 -18.72 9.95 5.60
C ASP A 723 -18.63 8.53 5.05
N THR A 724 -18.33 8.44 3.75
CA THR A 724 -18.15 7.19 3.00
C THR A 724 -16.68 6.86 2.76
N PHE A 725 -15.75 7.56 3.42
CA PHE A 725 -14.32 7.67 3.12
C PHE A 725 -14.03 8.36 1.78
N PHE A 726 -14.72 7.99 0.70
CA PHE A 726 -14.50 8.57 -0.64
C PHE A 726 -15.20 9.92 -0.82
N HIS A 727 -16.33 10.11 -0.13
CA HIS A 727 -17.12 11.33 -0.17
C HIS A 727 -17.62 11.69 1.24
N VAL A 728 -17.61 12.98 1.54
CA VAL A 728 -18.21 13.58 2.72
C VAL A 728 -19.43 14.39 2.28
N VAL A 729 -20.62 14.03 2.77
CA VAL A 729 -21.90 14.61 2.34
C VAL A 729 -22.63 15.21 3.53
N VAL A 730 -22.95 16.51 3.46
CA VAL A 730 -23.83 17.18 4.41
C VAL A 730 -25.23 17.26 3.82
N PHE A 731 -26.19 16.60 4.48
CA PHE A 731 -27.60 16.61 4.09
C PHE A 731 -28.42 17.44 5.07
N HIS A 732 -29.17 18.41 4.56
CA HIS A 732 -30.09 19.22 5.35
C HIS A 732 -31.51 18.66 5.24
N GLY A 733 -32.13 18.31 6.37
CA GLY A 733 -33.55 17.96 6.43
C GLY A 733 -34.44 19.10 5.93
N GLU A 734 -35.65 18.77 5.48
CA GLU A 734 -36.58 19.70 4.83
C GLU A 734 -36.81 21.00 5.63
N THR A 735 -37.01 20.89 6.94
CA THR A 735 -37.22 22.06 7.81
C THR A 735 -35.95 22.90 7.96
N CYS A 736 -34.81 22.25 8.17
CA CYS A 736 -33.50 22.93 8.22
C CYS A 736 -33.18 23.64 6.90
N ALA A 737 -33.49 23.01 5.75
CA ALA A 737 -33.31 23.60 4.44
C ALA A 737 -34.21 24.83 4.24
N ALA A 738 -35.49 24.74 4.62
CA ALA A 738 -36.43 25.86 4.54
C ALA A 738 -35.99 27.06 5.41
N TRP A 739 -35.52 26.83 6.64
CA TRP A 739 -34.97 27.89 7.49
C TRP A 739 -33.69 28.50 6.94
N ARG A 740 -32.85 27.70 6.28
CA ARG A 740 -31.65 28.20 5.60
C ARG A 740 -32.02 29.11 4.43
N GLU A 741 -33.00 28.72 3.61
CA GLU A 741 -33.49 29.51 2.48
C GLU A 741 -34.12 30.83 2.92
N GLN A 742 -34.86 30.82 4.04
CA GLN A 742 -35.41 32.03 4.66
C GLN A 742 -34.36 32.89 5.39
N ARG A 743 -33.08 32.50 5.35
CA ARG A 743 -31.94 33.22 5.94
C ARG A 743 -32.07 33.45 7.45
N TYR A 744 -32.67 32.52 8.18
CA TYR A 744 -32.77 32.66 9.64
C TYR A 744 -31.38 32.69 10.30
N HIS A 745 -30.41 31.96 9.77
CA HIS A 745 -29.02 31.95 10.26
C HIS A 745 -28.28 33.29 10.16
N GLU A 746 -28.77 34.25 9.36
CA GLU A 746 -28.22 35.61 9.27
C GLU A 746 -28.79 36.54 10.36
N GLN A 747 -29.87 36.13 11.04
CA GLN A 747 -30.53 36.93 12.07
C GLN A 747 -29.91 36.66 13.45
N GLU A 748 -29.61 37.72 14.21
CA GLU A 748 -28.99 37.58 15.54
C GLU A 748 -29.83 36.75 16.52
N GLU A 749 -31.16 36.82 16.40
CA GLU A 749 -32.12 36.08 17.24
C GLU A 749 -32.05 34.55 17.03
N HIS A 750 -31.46 34.10 15.93
CA HIS A 750 -31.37 32.69 15.53
C HIS A 750 -29.92 32.19 15.45
N ALA A 751 -29.03 32.74 16.29
CA ALA A 751 -27.63 32.31 16.39
C ALA A 751 -27.47 30.78 16.55
N ALA A 752 -28.34 30.13 17.34
CA ALA A 752 -28.30 28.67 17.52
C ALA A 752 -28.49 27.88 16.22
N PHE A 753 -29.27 28.40 15.27
CA PHE A 753 -29.45 27.76 13.96
C PHE A 753 -28.23 27.96 13.06
N ARG A 754 -27.54 29.10 13.17
CA ARG A 754 -26.24 29.30 12.51
C ARG A 754 -25.22 28.30 13.02
N ASP A 755 -25.09 28.16 14.34
CA ASP A 755 -24.18 27.20 14.96
C ASP A 755 -24.48 25.75 14.53
N LEU A 756 -25.76 25.39 14.41
CA LEU A 756 -26.20 24.09 13.91
C LEU A 756 -25.78 23.84 12.44
N LEU A 757 -25.78 24.87 11.58
CA LEU A 757 -25.34 24.75 10.18
C LEU A 757 -23.81 24.66 10.05
N GLU A 758 -23.07 25.30 10.96
CA GLU A 758 -21.61 25.36 10.93
C GLU A 758 -20.97 24.08 11.50
N ALA A 759 -21.55 23.48 12.55
CA ALA A 759 -21.03 22.28 13.20
C ALA A 759 -20.70 21.11 12.23
N PRO A 760 -21.61 20.65 11.36
CA PRO A 760 -21.28 19.56 10.43
C PRO A 760 -20.25 19.98 9.36
N GLN A 761 -20.10 21.26 9.05
CA GLN A 761 -19.05 21.73 8.13
C GLN A 761 -17.67 21.70 8.78
N ALA A 762 -17.58 22.07 10.07
CA ALA A 762 -16.34 21.97 10.83
C ALA A 762 -15.88 20.51 10.98
N ASP A 763 -16.82 19.60 11.26
CA ASP A 763 -16.52 18.17 11.33
C ASP A 763 -16.12 17.62 9.96
N ALA A 764 -16.81 18.00 8.88
CA ALA A 764 -16.44 17.63 7.52
C ALA A 764 -15.02 18.08 7.15
N GLN A 765 -14.61 19.31 7.52
CA GLN A 765 -13.25 19.81 7.28
C GLN A 765 -12.18 19.08 8.10
N THR A 766 -12.55 18.48 9.24
CA THR A 766 -11.63 17.69 10.05
C THR A 766 -11.41 16.28 9.45
N ILE A 767 -12.42 15.76 8.75
CA ILE A 767 -12.37 14.45 8.06
C ILE A 767 -11.59 14.58 6.74
N MET A 768 -11.84 15.64 5.97
CA MET A 768 -11.17 15.96 4.70
C MET A 768 -9.73 16.41 4.87
#